data_AF-A0A3D4JJS6-F1
#
_entry.id   AF-A0A3D4JJS6-F1
#
_cell.length_a   1.000
_cell.length_b   1.000
_cell.length_c   1.000
_cell.angle_alpha   90.00
_cell.angle_beta   90.00
_cell.angle_gamma   90.00
#
_symmetry.space_group_name_H-M   'P 1'
#
loop_
_entity.id
_entity.type
_entity.pdbx_description
1 polymer ?
#
loop_
_entity_poly.entity_id
_entity_poly.type
_entity_poly.pdbx_seq_one_letter_code
_entity_poly.pdbx_strand_id
1 'polypeptide(L)'
;MYQIKGYNIENNILYLDIKGSFSENTEYEIQLRLVHKDMFNIRLYQGIHIQDISSISAENAECRFDLNRIFTKYNVSNDNVSAIDFFISDGESCQKIAFPDKKISVIASNRYFDISINPFGRYFSLDLNWKNADMEAEVIFNNDSVEIVPENPDCDCLYAKRRIKSNIRYYDNCQKTDISDGRFTVPFSCFTDNFNNDFSKCVWDFFIRRYIAEYGIYYFYNLEYSKPKKIIRGNLFSFITYKSRLNTLVFEIQRKISKKYIRNCVCENNSIIIQSDDSFDFLELVQCENINGHTYFNTVKRIHSDGNSVSADISEFSDVKNFHEYRYILRLSKGRYLYNICSEEKFILKQRFENTELSLESDADGSMLLIKSLPQNTVPVAVFGSCMTRSAFNSKPFFNPDYKNLFSVVYSAVWPSLFSALSNPVPLNEDDYKNYDEREMPYVKREYSKTFFSEMKDSDAEYLLVDFYVDAMHGPRLTAENLFIGYKSYSRNMYHDRLIYDTERYYLDTNGYFESWKKAADSFIREITAIFPAHRIVLVTGGMTKNFIDENYNISRFSDIRREFFTYNDTMLDFREFLWGYMNSYFISALPDIKILDMQKYHYFADKNHPEHMVPYHYETNYYKSFLGEFSKMVLADKLNGR
;
A
#
# COMPACT_ATOMS: atom_id res chain seq x y z
N MET A 1 37.55 1.58 -2.11
CA MET A 1 36.37 1.40 -2.98
C MET A 1 36.86 0.98 -4.36
N TYR A 2 36.39 -0.15 -4.85
CA TYR A 2 36.79 -0.70 -6.15
C TYR A 2 35.92 -0.13 -7.26
N GLN A 3 36.51 0.25 -8.39
CA GLN A 3 35.83 0.97 -9.47
C GLN A 3 36.24 0.41 -10.84
N ILE A 4 35.29 0.28 -11.77
CA ILE A 4 35.60 -0.08 -13.15
C ILE A 4 36.32 1.09 -13.83
N LYS A 5 37.51 0.81 -14.37
CA LYS A 5 38.33 1.73 -15.17
C LYS A 5 38.07 1.55 -16.67
N GLY A 6 37.81 0.32 -17.10
CA GLY A 6 37.57 -0.07 -18.48
C GLY A 6 36.85 -1.41 -18.55
N TYR A 7 36.13 -1.63 -19.65
CA TYR A 7 35.48 -2.91 -19.94
C TYR A 7 35.38 -3.13 -21.45
N ASN A 8 35.35 -4.39 -21.86
CA ASN A 8 35.10 -4.80 -23.24
C ASN A 8 34.40 -6.16 -23.28
N ILE A 9 33.58 -6.42 -24.30
CA ILE A 9 33.02 -7.75 -24.57
C ILE A 9 33.41 -8.18 -25.98
N GLU A 10 34.13 -9.29 -26.08
CA GLU A 10 34.48 -9.92 -27.36
C GLU A 10 34.23 -11.42 -27.28
N ASN A 11 33.52 -11.98 -28.27
CA ASN A 11 33.22 -13.42 -28.36
C ASN A 11 32.64 -14.02 -27.06
N ASN A 12 31.67 -13.35 -26.44
CA ASN A 12 31.05 -13.71 -25.14
C ASN A 12 32.01 -13.72 -23.94
N ILE A 13 33.21 -13.16 -24.07
CA ILE A 13 34.14 -12.94 -22.97
C ILE A 13 34.06 -11.48 -22.53
N LEU A 14 33.73 -11.26 -21.26
CA LEU A 14 33.77 -9.95 -20.62
C LEU A 14 35.15 -9.71 -20.02
N TYR A 15 35.80 -8.65 -20.45
CA TYR A 15 37.05 -8.14 -19.90
C TYR A 15 36.75 -6.93 -19.02
N LEU A 16 37.23 -6.93 -17.77
CA LEU A 16 37.07 -5.83 -16.82
C LEU A 16 38.42 -5.39 -16.27
N ASP A 17 38.67 -4.07 -16.32
CA ASP A 17 39.78 -3.42 -15.63
C ASP A 17 39.22 -2.73 -14.38
N ILE A 18 39.71 -3.14 -13.21
CA ILE A 18 39.23 -2.66 -11.92
C ILE A 18 40.34 -1.86 -11.24
N LYS A 19 40.07 -0.61 -10.89
CA LYS A 19 40.92 0.21 -10.04
C LYS A 19 40.53 0.01 -8.57
N GLY A 20 41.52 -0.21 -7.71
CA GLY A 20 41.30 -0.46 -6.28
C GLY A 20 42.60 -0.38 -5.49
N SER A 21 42.53 -0.72 -4.20
CA SER A 21 43.73 -0.96 -3.40
C SER A 21 43.80 -2.45 -3.13
N PHE A 22 44.88 -3.08 -3.57
CA PHE A 22 45.09 -4.51 -3.45
C PHE A 22 46.34 -4.76 -2.61
N SER A 23 46.20 -5.58 -1.58
CA SER A 23 47.31 -6.01 -0.73
C SER A 23 48.06 -7.18 -1.37
N GLU A 24 49.40 -7.14 -1.35
CA GLU A 24 50.26 -8.18 -1.93
C GLU A 24 50.10 -9.56 -1.26
N ASN A 25 49.59 -9.61 -0.03
CA ASN A 25 49.42 -10.84 0.76
C ASN A 25 47.96 -11.27 0.93
N THR A 26 47.04 -10.74 0.12
CA THR A 26 45.60 -11.00 0.24
C THR A 26 45.08 -11.62 -1.05
N GLU A 27 44.39 -12.75 -0.95
CA GLU A 27 43.69 -13.34 -2.09
C GLU A 27 42.37 -12.61 -2.33
N TYR A 28 42.16 -12.15 -3.55
CA TYR A 28 40.94 -11.47 -3.96
C TYR A 28 40.20 -12.30 -5.00
N GLU A 29 38.88 -12.36 -4.84
CA GLU A 29 37.97 -13.07 -5.73
C GLU A 29 36.88 -12.13 -6.24
N ILE A 30 36.42 -12.37 -7.48
CA ILE A 30 35.22 -11.72 -7.97
C ILE A 30 34.02 -12.64 -7.79
N GLN A 31 33.03 -12.14 -7.05
CA GLN A 31 31.72 -12.77 -6.90
C GLN A 31 30.73 -12.16 -7.88
N LEU A 32 30.22 -13.01 -8.78
CA LEU A 32 29.10 -12.66 -9.65
C LEU A 32 27.81 -13.11 -8.98
N ARG A 33 26.84 -12.20 -8.87
CA ARG A 33 25.54 -12.48 -8.28
C ARG A 33 24.43 -12.20 -9.29
N LEU A 34 23.65 -13.22 -9.62
CA LEU A 34 22.54 -13.10 -10.56
C LEU A 34 21.35 -12.44 -9.85
N VAL A 35 20.77 -11.44 -10.50
CA VAL A 35 19.62 -10.68 -10.01
C VAL A 35 18.36 -11.22 -10.66
N HIS A 36 17.48 -11.80 -9.85
CA HIS A 36 16.21 -12.33 -10.33
C HIS A 36 15.18 -11.23 -10.62
N LYS A 37 14.27 -11.49 -11.56
CA LYS A 37 13.09 -10.65 -11.78
C LYS A 37 12.11 -10.82 -10.62
N ASP A 38 12.07 -9.86 -9.69
CA ASP A 38 11.02 -9.80 -8.68
C ASP A 38 10.38 -8.41 -8.57
N MET A 39 9.11 -8.38 -8.19
CA MET A 39 8.21 -7.22 -8.27
C MET A 39 8.25 -6.28 -7.07
N PHE A 40 9.08 -6.55 -6.07
CA PHE A 40 9.13 -5.79 -4.82
C PHE A 40 10.33 -4.84 -4.71
N ASN A 41 11.06 -4.55 -5.81
CA ASN A 41 12.27 -3.72 -5.82
C ASN A 41 13.41 -4.23 -4.90
N ILE A 42 13.31 -5.44 -4.34
CA ILE A 42 14.37 -6.08 -3.57
C ILE A 42 15.20 -6.93 -4.53
N ARG A 43 16.51 -6.66 -4.62
CA ARG A 43 17.43 -7.53 -5.38
C ARG A 43 17.64 -8.82 -4.59
N LEU A 44 17.03 -9.90 -5.07
CA LEU A 44 17.32 -11.25 -4.59
C LEU A 44 18.48 -11.82 -5.42
N TYR A 45 19.54 -12.21 -4.73
CA TYR A 45 20.74 -12.80 -5.34
C TYR A 45 20.68 -14.32 -5.21
N GLN A 46 20.80 -15.04 -6.34
CA GLN A 46 20.92 -16.50 -6.34
C GLN A 46 22.18 -16.93 -7.12
N GLY A 47 22.89 -17.91 -6.56
CA GLY A 47 24.16 -18.39 -7.11
C GLY A 47 25.30 -17.39 -6.92
N ILE A 48 26.43 -17.88 -6.42
CA ILE A 48 27.68 -17.12 -6.38
C ILE A 48 28.62 -17.83 -7.34
N HIS A 49 29.00 -17.17 -8.44
CA HIS A 49 30.14 -17.60 -9.23
C HIS A 49 31.38 -16.92 -8.69
N ILE A 50 32.34 -17.72 -8.28
CA ILE A 50 33.65 -17.26 -7.83
C ILE A 50 34.60 -17.47 -8.99
N GLN A 51 35.28 -16.41 -9.39
CA GLN A 51 36.31 -16.42 -10.43
C GLN A 51 37.57 -15.78 -9.86
N ASP A 52 38.69 -16.48 -10.03
CA ASP A 52 40.02 -15.97 -9.67
C ASP A 52 40.38 -14.78 -10.57
N ILE A 53 41.02 -13.78 -9.98
CA ILE A 53 41.47 -12.58 -10.69
C ILE A 53 42.65 -12.95 -11.58
N SER A 54 42.55 -12.63 -12.88
CA SER A 54 43.53 -13.03 -13.90
C SER A 54 44.88 -12.32 -13.78
N SER A 55 44.93 -11.11 -13.22
CA SER A 55 46.16 -10.41 -12.82
C SER A 55 45.87 -9.32 -11.78
N ILE A 56 46.74 -9.16 -10.79
CA ILE A 56 46.64 -8.13 -9.74
C ILE A 56 47.93 -7.33 -9.69
N SER A 57 47.80 -6.01 -9.55
CA SER A 57 48.83 -5.06 -9.16
C SER A 57 48.33 -4.26 -7.96
N ALA A 58 49.21 -3.51 -7.28
CA ALA A 58 48.86 -2.73 -6.09
C ALA A 58 47.63 -1.80 -6.29
N GLU A 59 47.39 -1.31 -7.52
CA GLU A 59 46.32 -0.36 -7.83
C GLU A 59 45.26 -0.86 -8.83
N ASN A 60 45.52 -1.96 -9.54
CA ASN A 60 44.64 -2.44 -10.61
C ASN A 60 44.53 -3.97 -10.62
N ALA A 61 43.37 -4.47 -11.01
CA ALA A 61 43.11 -5.88 -11.28
C ALA A 61 42.45 -6.04 -12.65
N GLU A 62 42.83 -7.08 -13.39
CA GLU A 62 42.19 -7.45 -14.66
C GLU A 62 41.45 -8.78 -14.49
N CYS A 63 40.20 -8.81 -14.93
CA CYS A 63 39.33 -9.98 -14.83
C CYS A 63 38.73 -10.35 -16.19
N ARG A 64 38.61 -11.65 -16.45
CA ARG A 64 37.99 -12.19 -17.67
C ARG A 64 36.90 -13.19 -17.30
N PHE A 65 35.72 -13.02 -17.89
CA PHE A 65 34.56 -13.88 -17.63
C PHE A 65 34.02 -14.46 -18.91
N ASP A 66 33.97 -15.79 -18.98
CA ASP A 66 33.21 -16.50 -20.02
C ASP A 66 31.72 -16.47 -19.63
N LEU A 67 30.95 -15.63 -20.34
CA LEU A 67 29.53 -15.46 -20.07
C LEU A 67 28.75 -16.74 -20.38
N ASN A 68 29.14 -17.52 -21.39
CA ASN A 68 28.47 -18.78 -21.72
C ASN A 68 28.61 -19.81 -20.59
N ARG A 69 29.79 -19.88 -19.96
CA ARG A 69 30.02 -20.75 -18.81
C ARG A 69 29.17 -20.35 -17.61
N ILE A 70 29.03 -19.04 -17.36
CA ILE A 70 28.16 -18.51 -16.31
C ILE A 70 26.70 -18.87 -16.61
N PHE A 71 26.23 -18.57 -17.83
CA PHE A 71 24.86 -18.83 -18.23
C PHE A 71 24.48 -20.32 -18.12
N THR A 72 25.37 -21.20 -18.58
CA THR A 72 25.16 -22.65 -18.53
C THR A 72 25.15 -23.16 -17.09
N LYS A 73 26.09 -22.72 -16.26
CA LYS A 73 26.22 -23.17 -14.86
C LYS A 73 25.01 -22.81 -14.01
N TYR A 74 24.36 -21.68 -14.28
CA TYR A 74 23.26 -21.16 -13.46
C TYR A 74 21.89 -21.17 -14.17
N ASN A 75 21.77 -21.83 -15.32
CA ASN A 75 20.52 -21.94 -16.08
C ASN A 75 19.87 -20.55 -16.32
N VAL A 76 20.63 -19.59 -16.83
CA VAL A 76 20.15 -18.22 -17.07
C VAL A 76 19.07 -18.20 -18.16
N SER A 77 17.95 -17.53 -17.88
CA SER A 77 16.83 -17.40 -18.80
C SER A 77 16.07 -16.08 -18.71
N ASN A 78 15.30 -15.79 -19.76
CA ASN A 78 14.49 -14.57 -19.89
C ASN A 78 13.35 -14.44 -18.88
N ASP A 79 13.01 -15.51 -18.18
CA ASP A 79 11.96 -15.55 -17.17
C ASP A 79 12.47 -15.48 -15.72
N ASN A 80 13.76 -15.72 -15.49
CA ASN A 80 14.33 -15.81 -14.14
C ASN A 80 15.34 -14.70 -13.83
N VAL A 81 16.24 -14.35 -14.75
CA VAL A 81 17.37 -13.44 -14.50
C VAL A 81 17.23 -12.16 -15.32
N SER A 82 17.50 -11.02 -14.67
CA SER A 82 17.45 -9.70 -15.29
C SER A 82 18.81 -8.99 -15.34
N ALA A 83 19.71 -9.30 -14.41
CA ALA A 83 21.03 -8.68 -14.38
C ALA A 83 22.08 -9.56 -13.68
N ILE A 84 23.35 -9.19 -13.83
CA ILE A 84 24.49 -9.76 -13.14
C ILE A 84 25.22 -8.62 -12.40
N ASP A 85 25.25 -8.69 -11.08
CA ASP A 85 25.98 -7.74 -10.25
C ASP A 85 27.37 -8.28 -9.90
N PHE A 86 28.35 -7.38 -9.82
CA PHE A 86 29.75 -7.70 -9.60
C PHE A 86 30.21 -7.22 -8.23
N PHE A 87 30.82 -8.12 -7.47
CA PHE A 87 31.40 -7.86 -6.16
C PHE A 87 32.83 -8.35 -6.11
N ILE A 88 33.66 -7.69 -5.33
CA ILE A 88 34.99 -8.16 -4.98
C ILE A 88 35.02 -8.59 -3.53
N SER A 89 35.67 -9.72 -3.27
CA SER A 89 35.80 -10.33 -1.95
C SER A 89 37.26 -10.57 -1.65
N ASP A 90 37.69 -10.31 -0.42
CA ASP A 90 39.04 -10.63 0.09
C ASP A 90 39.01 -11.76 1.13
N GLY A 91 37.86 -12.42 1.28
CA GLY A 91 37.61 -13.46 2.27
C GLY A 91 37.03 -12.93 3.58
N GLU A 92 37.25 -11.66 3.93
CA GLU A 92 36.72 -11.03 5.16
C GLU A 92 35.61 -10.01 4.84
N SER A 93 35.75 -9.30 3.72
CA SER A 93 34.88 -8.23 3.26
C SER A 93 34.45 -8.47 1.81
N CYS A 94 33.21 -8.09 1.49
CA CYS A 94 32.66 -8.22 0.15
C CYS A 94 32.03 -6.89 -0.27
N GLN A 95 32.60 -6.26 -1.30
CA GLN A 95 32.22 -4.93 -1.75
C GLN A 95 31.73 -4.95 -3.19
N LYS A 96 30.61 -4.26 -3.45
CA LYS A 96 30.10 -4.10 -4.81
C LYS A 96 30.98 -3.16 -5.62
N ILE A 97 31.30 -3.53 -6.85
CA ILE A 97 32.21 -2.74 -7.70
C ILE A 97 31.47 -1.52 -8.23
N ALA A 98 32.07 -0.34 -8.08
CA ALA A 98 31.49 0.92 -8.52
C ALA A 98 31.70 1.18 -10.02
N PHE A 99 30.77 1.90 -10.65
CA PHE A 99 30.84 2.28 -12.07
C PHE A 99 30.82 3.81 -12.22
N PRO A 100 31.91 4.43 -12.72
CA PRO A 100 32.04 5.89 -12.76
C PRO A 100 31.35 6.55 -13.97
N ASP A 101 31.01 5.80 -15.01
CA ASP A 101 30.41 6.33 -16.23
C ASP A 101 28.89 6.49 -16.11
N LYS A 102 28.35 7.56 -16.70
CA LYS A 102 26.94 7.96 -16.61
C LYS A 102 26.11 7.60 -17.85
N LYS A 103 26.73 7.02 -18.89
CA LYS A 103 26.02 6.69 -20.14
C LYS A 103 25.62 5.22 -20.19
N ILE A 104 24.38 4.96 -20.60
CA ILE A 104 23.95 3.63 -21.02
C ILE A 104 24.70 3.28 -22.30
N SER A 105 25.39 2.15 -22.31
CA SER A 105 25.97 1.55 -23.50
C SER A 105 25.40 0.13 -23.65
N VAL A 106 24.84 -0.16 -24.83
CA VAL A 106 24.62 -1.54 -25.27
C VAL A 106 25.98 -2.04 -25.75
N ILE A 107 26.47 -3.10 -25.13
CA ILE A 107 27.85 -3.58 -25.32
C ILE A 107 27.90 -4.93 -26.04
N ALA A 108 26.79 -5.65 -26.06
CA ALA A 108 26.58 -6.81 -26.93
C ALA A 108 25.08 -6.93 -27.27
N SER A 109 24.77 -7.39 -28.47
CA SER A 109 23.40 -7.63 -28.93
C SER A 109 23.37 -8.88 -29.77
N ASN A 110 22.41 -9.75 -29.50
CA ASN A 110 22.09 -10.91 -30.36
C ASN A 110 20.58 -10.99 -30.59
N ARG A 111 20.09 -12.08 -31.21
CA ARG A 111 18.66 -12.25 -31.51
C ARG A 111 17.78 -12.40 -30.25
N TYR A 112 18.35 -12.83 -29.13
CA TYR A 112 17.63 -13.19 -27.90
C TYR A 112 17.66 -12.09 -26.83
N PHE A 113 18.75 -11.34 -26.72
CA PHE A 113 18.90 -10.29 -25.71
C PHE A 113 19.97 -9.26 -26.09
N ASP A 114 19.86 -8.09 -25.47
CA ASP A 114 20.93 -7.09 -25.42
C ASP A 114 21.57 -7.10 -24.03
N ILE A 115 22.90 -7.06 -23.99
CA ILE A 115 23.65 -6.79 -22.76
C ILE A 115 23.94 -5.30 -22.72
N SER A 116 23.46 -4.64 -21.67
CA SER A 116 23.75 -3.23 -21.44
C SER A 116 24.30 -2.99 -20.05
N ILE A 117 25.05 -1.91 -19.88
CA ILE A 117 25.39 -1.40 -18.56
C ILE A 117 24.41 -0.29 -18.19
N ASN A 118 23.78 -0.42 -17.03
CA ASN A 118 22.77 0.53 -16.55
C ASN A 118 23.36 1.51 -15.53
N PRO A 119 23.41 2.82 -15.83
CA PRO A 119 24.03 3.84 -14.99
C PRO A 119 23.11 4.37 -13.88
N PHE A 120 21.88 3.85 -13.71
CA PHE A 120 20.96 4.29 -12.65
C PHE A 120 21.40 3.86 -11.23
N GLY A 121 22.64 3.41 -11.05
CA GLY A 121 23.26 3.14 -9.75
C GLY A 121 24.76 3.48 -9.74
N ARG A 122 25.35 3.63 -8.55
CA ARG A 122 26.80 3.85 -8.39
C ARG A 122 27.66 2.61 -8.69
N TYR A 123 27.05 1.51 -9.14
CA TYR A 123 27.65 0.18 -9.18
C TYR A 123 27.53 -0.48 -10.55
N PHE A 124 28.52 -1.31 -10.87
CA PHE A 124 28.58 -2.04 -12.13
C PHE A 124 27.62 -3.24 -12.12
N SER A 125 26.74 -3.28 -13.12
CA SER A 125 25.74 -4.32 -13.37
C SER A 125 25.65 -4.57 -14.87
N LEU A 126 25.62 -5.84 -15.28
CA LEU A 126 25.25 -6.22 -16.65
C LEU A 126 23.77 -6.54 -16.68
N ASP A 127 22.99 -5.66 -17.29
CA ASP A 127 21.55 -5.86 -17.46
C ASP A 127 21.31 -6.67 -18.75
N LEU A 128 20.55 -7.76 -18.60
CA LEU A 128 20.12 -8.63 -19.69
C LEU A 128 18.74 -8.18 -20.17
N ASN A 129 18.72 -7.37 -21.22
CA ASN A 129 17.50 -6.90 -21.86
C ASN A 129 17.02 -7.95 -22.86
N TRP A 130 16.25 -8.91 -22.36
CA TRP A 130 15.67 -9.95 -23.18
C TRP A 130 14.72 -9.39 -24.23
N LYS A 131 14.96 -9.74 -25.49
CA LYS A 131 14.04 -9.48 -26.60
C LYS A 131 12.89 -10.47 -26.45
N ASN A 132 11.67 -10.07 -26.78
CA ASN A 132 10.54 -11.01 -26.80
C ASN A 132 10.54 -11.74 -28.14
N ALA A 133 10.31 -13.05 -28.12
CA ALA A 133 10.08 -13.83 -29.31
C ALA A 133 8.91 -14.79 -29.10
N ASP A 134 8.14 -14.94 -30.16
CA ASP A 134 6.99 -15.82 -30.22
C ASP A 134 7.36 -17.06 -31.04
N MET A 135 6.71 -18.18 -30.76
CA MET A 135 6.86 -19.41 -31.51
C MET A 135 5.48 -19.96 -31.84
N GLU A 136 5.25 -20.25 -33.12
CA GLU A 136 4.02 -20.89 -33.56
C GLU A 136 3.93 -22.31 -33.01
N ALA A 137 2.73 -22.69 -32.58
CA ALA A 137 2.42 -24.06 -32.22
C ALA A 137 0.99 -24.41 -32.63
N GLU A 138 0.82 -25.64 -33.10
CA GLU A 138 -0.52 -26.22 -33.26
C GLU A 138 -1.03 -26.65 -31.88
N VAL A 139 -2.27 -26.26 -31.54
CA VAL A 139 -2.90 -26.62 -30.27
C VAL A 139 -4.13 -27.47 -30.57
N ILE A 140 -4.06 -28.75 -30.22
CA ILE A 140 -5.10 -29.74 -30.44
C ILE A 140 -5.75 -30.04 -29.09
N PHE A 141 -7.08 -29.95 -29.04
CA PHE A 141 -7.82 -30.20 -27.80
C PHE A 141 -8.54 -31.53 -27.91
N ASN A 142 -8.24 -32.40 -26.96
CA ASN A 142 -8.91 -33.68 -26.75
C ASN A 142 -9.96 -33.53 -25.64
N ASN A 143 -10.63 -34.64 -25.30
CA ASN A 143 -11.69 -34.63 -24.28
C ASN A 143 -11.15 -34.36 -22.87
N ASP A 144 -9.93 -34.81 -22.56
CA ASP A 144 -9.32 -34.80 -21.23
C ASP A 144 -7.93 -34.16 -21.19
N SER A 145 -7.40 -33.71 -22.34
CA SER A 145 -6.04 -33.21 -22.49
C SER A 145 -5.94 -32.15 -23.59
N VAL A 146 -4.85 -31.39 -23.56
CA VAL A 146 -4.40 -30.55 -24.67
C VAL A 146 -3.07 -31.10 -25.20
N GLU A 147 -2.95 -31.19 -26.51
CA GLU A 147 -1.68 -31.41 -27.21
C GLU A 147 -1.18 -30.08 -27.78
N ILE A 148 0.10 -29.80 -27.57
CA ILE A 148 0.79 -28.64 -28.13
C ILE A 148 1.95 -29.14 -28.99
N VAL A 149 1.93 -28.79 -30.27
CA VAL A 149 2.93 -29.19 -31.26
C VAL A 149 3.68 -27.94 -31.71
N PRO A 150 4.89 -27.67 -31.21
CA PRO A 150 5.68 -26.52 -31.65
C PRO A 150 6.09 -26.66 -33.11
N GLU A 151 6.24 -25.54 -33.81
CA GLU A 151 6.83 -25.52 -35.16
C GLU A 151 8.27 -26.08 -35.17
N ASN A 152 9.02 -25.87 -34.09
CA ASN A 152 10.40 -26.33 -33.96
C ASN A 152 10.51 -27.55 -33.01
N PRO A 153 11.02 -28.70 -33.48
CA PRO A 153 11.15 -29.92 -32.67
C PRO A 153 12.28 -29.88 -31.63
N ASP A 154 13.20 -28.90 -31.69
CA ASP A 154 14.33 -28.77 -30.73
C ASP A 154 13.91 -28.21 -29.35
N CYS A 155 12.62 -28.04 -29.09
CA CYS A 155 12.12 -27.55 -27.82
C CYS A 155 12.21 -28.63 -26.75
N ASP A 156 12.72 -28.31 -25.57
CA ASP A 156 12.96 -29.29 -24.52
C ASP A 156 11.77 -29.39 -23.55
N CYS A 157 10.96 -28.34 -23.41
CA CYS A 157 9.94 -28.31 -22.38
C CYS A 157 8.80 -27.31 -22.62
N LEU A 158 7.58 -27.70 -22.23
CA LEU A 158 6.44 -26.80 -22.06
C LEU A 158 6.29 -26.38 -20.59
N TYR A 159 6.13 -25.08 -20.37
CA TYR A 159 5.91 -24.47 -19.07
C TYR A 159 4.51 -23.86 -19.01
N ALA A 160 3.71 -24.24 -18.02
CA ALA A 160 2.48 -23.53 -17.70
C ALA A 160 2.63 -22.81 -16.35
N LYS A 161 2.47 -21.49 -16.36
CA LYS A 161 2.62 -20.64 -15.17
C LYS A 161 1.27 -20.12 -14.69
N ARG A 162 0.93 -20.40 -13.43
CA ARG A 162 -0.33 -19.96 -12.83
C ARG A 162 -0.27 -18.48 -12.49
N ARG A 163 -1.25 -17.69 -12.92
CA ARG A 163 -1.31 -16.28 -12.54
C ARG A 163 -1.72 -16.08 -11.08
N ILE A 164 -1.11 -15.11 -10.41
CA ILE A 164 -1.51 -14.63 -9.07
C ILE A 164 -2.75 -13.73 -9.17
N LYS A 165 -2.91 -12.96 -10.27
CA LYS A 165 -4.00 -11.99 -10.48
C LYS A 165 -4.41 -11.97 -11.97
N SER A 166 -5.35 -11.11 -12.37
CA SER A 166 -5.61 -10.78 -13.79
C SER A 166 -4.40 -10.11 -14.49
N ASN A 167 -3.40 -9.67 -13.72
CA ASN A 167 -2.11 -9.18 -14.20
C ASN A 167 -1.15 -10.33 -14.52
N ILE A 168 -0.17 -10.08 -15.39
CA ILE A 168 0.91 -11.02 -15.76
C ILE A 168 1.89 -11.16 -14.57
N ARG A 169 1.49 -11.92 -13.56
CA ARG A 169 2.24 -12.23 -12.34
C ARG A 169 2.05 -13.70 -12.04
N TYR A 170 3.10 -14.45 -11.72
CA TYR A 170 3.03 -15.91 -11.61
C TYR A 170 3.36 -16.43 -10.21
N TYR A 171 2.70 -17.49 -9.78
CA TYR A 171 3.15 -18.30 -8.65
C TYR A 171 4.41 -19.09 -9.05
N ASP A 172 5.25 -19.46 -8.10
CA ASP A 172 6.43 -20.32 -8.33
C ASP A 172 6.05 -21.73 -8.84
N ASN A 173 4.79 -22.13 -8.64
CA ASN A 173 4.26 -23.40 -9.12
C ASN A 173 4.12 -23.40 -10.64
N CYS A 174 4.98 -24.17 -11.31
CA CYS A 174 4.92 -24.40 -12.73
C CYS A 174 4.62 -25.88 -13.05
N GLN A 175 3.76 -26.13 -14.03
CA GLN A 175 3.62 -27.47 -14.61
C GLN A 175 4.63 -27.61 -15.74
N LYS A 176 5.42 -28.70 -15.67
CA LYS A 176 6.47 -29.03 -16.63
C LYS A 176 6.09 -30.30 -17.36
N THR A 177 6.06 -30.25 -18.69
CA THR A 177 5.88 -31.45 -19.53
C THR A 177 7.03 -31.50 -20.53
N ASP A 178 7.75 -32.62 -20.53
CA ASP A 178 8.81 -32.88 -21.50
C ASP A 178 8.19 -33.30 -22.86
N ILE A 179 8.89 -33.02 -23.95
CA ILE A 179 8.42 -33.35 -25.30
C ILE A 179 8.53 -34.86 -25.55
N SER A 180 7.50 -35.47 -26.13
CA SER A 180 7.52 -36.85 -26.60
C SER A 180 6.97 -36.91 -28.01
N ASP A 181 7.70 -37.53 -28.94
CA ASP A 181 7.34 -37.61 -30.36
C ASP A 181 6.99 -36.25 -31.00
N GLY A 182 7.69 -35.19 -30.59
CA GLY A 182 7.48 -33.82 -31.10
C GLY A 182 6.24 -33.11 -30.55
N ARG A 183 5.60 -33.65 -29.51
CA ARG A 183 4.37 -33.09 -28.92
C ARG A 183 4.46 -32.99 -27.41
N PHE A 184 3.77 -31.99 -26.85
CA PHE A 184 3.51 -31.87 -25.42
C PHE A 184 2.06 -32.23 -25.14
N THR A 185 1.81 -33.33 -24.43
CA THR A 185 0.47 -33.72 -24.00
C THR A 185 0.27 -33.36 -22.54
N VAL A 186 -0.65 -32.43 -22.27
CA VAL A 186 -0.96 -31.99 -20.91
C VAL A 186 -2.39 -32.38 -20.55
N PRO A 187 -2.59 -33.33 -19.63
CA PRO A 187 -3.91 -33.64 -19.09
C PRO A 187 -4.53 -32.42 -18.43
N PHE A 188 -5.84 -32.21 -18.60
CA PHE A 188 -6.55 -31.13 -17.92
C PHE A 188 -6.54 -31.29 -16.39
N SER A 189 -6.38 -32.52 -15.90
CA SER A 189 -6.23 -32.82 -14.47
C SER A 189 -5.05 -32.09 -13.84
N CYS A 190 -3.94 -31.90 -14.57
CA CYS A 190 -2.77 -31.14 -14.11
C CYS A 190 -3.10 -29.70 -13.66
N PHE A 191 -4.19 -29.13 -14.17
CA PHE A 191 -4.64 -27.79 -13.80
C PHE A 191 -5.81 -27.78 -12.81
N THR A 192 -6.57 -28.89 -12.71
CA THR A 192 -7.76 -28.98 -11.85
C THR A 192 -7.49 -29.66 -10.52
N ASP A 193 -6.49 -30.52 -10.42
CA ASP A 193 -6.19 -31.26 -9.19
C ASP A 193 -5.65 -30.34 -8.09
N ASN A 194 -5.10 -29.19 -8.48
CA ASN A 194 -4.64 -28.10 -7.60
C ASN A 194 -5.59 -26.88 -7.59
N PHE A 195 -6.87 -27.05 -7.96
CA PHE A 195 -7.92 -26.07 -7.56
C PHE A 195 -8.11 -26.18 -6.05
N ASN A 196 -7.08 -25.78 -5.29
CA ASN A 196 -7.23 -25.49 -3.88
C ASN A 196 -8.35 -24.47 -3.78
N ASN A 197 -9.41 -24.92 -3.10
CA ASN A 197 -10.69 -24.36 -2.65
C ASN A 197 -11.00 -22.86 -2.84
N ASP A 198 -10.01 -22.01 -3.05
CA ASP A 198 -10.08 -20.55 -2.94
C ASP A 198 -10.65 -19.83 -4.17
N PHE A 199 -10.70 -20.45 -5.36
CA PHE A 199 -11.08 -19.71 -6.57
C PHE A 199 -12.15 -20.40 -7.43
N SER A 200 -13.12 -19.60 -7.91
CA SER A 200 -14.05 -19.99 -8.98
C SER A 200 -13.39 -19.96 -10.37
N LYS A 201 -12.20 -19.36 -10.47
CA LYS A 201 -11.47 -19.14 -11.71
C LYS A 201 -9.96 -19.15 -11.49
N CYS A 202 -9.22 -19.76 -12.40
CA CYS A 202 -7.76 -19.75 -12.45
C CYS A 202 -7.29 -19.42 -13.87
N VAL A 203 -6.12 -18.80 -14.02
CA VAL A 203 -5.55 -18.45 -15.33
C VAL A 203 -4.12 -18.97 -15.41
N TRP A 204 -3.79 -19.63 -16.51
CA TRP A 204 -2.46 -20.20 -16.78
C TRP A 204 -1.93 -19.68 -18.11
N ASP A 205 -0.70 -19.18 -18.13
CA ASP A 205 -0.01 -18.80 -19.37
C ASP A 205 1.00 -19.87 -19.75
N PHE A 206 1.09 -20.17 -21.05
CA PHE A 206 1.95 -21.22 -21.57
C PHE A 206 3.18 -20.64 -22.25
N PHE A 207 4.33 -21.23 -21.98
CA PHE A 207 5.60 -20.86 -22.58
C PHE A 207 6.33 -22.12 -23.03
N ILE A 208 7.07 -22.03 -24.12
CA ILE A 208 7.91 -23.13 -24.57
C ILE A 208 9.36 -22.74 -24.32
N ARG A 209 10.09 -23.60 -23.61
CA ARG A 209 11.51 -23.42 -23.36
C ARG A 209 12.32 -24.10 -24.44
N ARG A 210 13.43 -23.46 -24.81
CA ARG A 210 14.50 -24.04 -25.62
C ARG A 210 15.86 -23.72 -24.99
N TYR A 211 16.77 -24.68 -24.97
CA TYR A 211 18.17 -24.42 -24.68
C TYR A 211 18.90 -23.91 -25.93
N ILE A 212 19.55 -22.74 -25.84
CA ILE A 212 20.30 -22.14 -26.94
C ILE A 212 21.78 -22.37 -26.69
N ALA A 213 22.31 -23.45 -27.27
CA ALA A 213 23.68 -23.92 -27.03
C ALA A 213 24.77 -22.87 -27.35
N GLU A 214 24.57 -22.05 -28.39
CA GLU A 214 25.52 -20.99 -28.79
C GLU A 214 25.81 -19.98 -27.67
N TYR A 215 24.81 -19.71 -26.83
CA TYR A 215 24.87 -18.71 -25.76
C TYR A 215 24.76 -19.33 -24.36
N GLY A 216 24.61 -20.65 -24.24
CA GLY A 216 24.49 -21.33 -22.94
C GLY A 216 23.28 -20.91 -22.10
N ILE A 217 22.20 -20.41 -22.73
CA ILE A 217 21.00 -19.91 -22.04
C ILE A 217 19.79 -20.80 -22.27
N TYR A 218 18.81 -20.71 -21.38
CA TYR A 218 17.45 -21.18 -21.65
C TYR A 218 16.59 -19.99 -22.08
N TYR A 219 15.81 -20.16 -23.14
CA TYR A 219 14.97 -19.09 -23.66
C TYR A 219 13.52 -19.55 -23.71
N PHE A 220 12.62 -18.75 -23.13
CA PHE A 220 11.19 -19.02 -23.09
C PHE A 220 10.49 -18.20 -24.17
N TYR A 221 9.90 -18.90 -25.13
CA TYR A 221 9.07 -18.33 -26.18
C TYR A 221 7.63 -18.22 -25.70
N ASN A 222 6.98 -17.12 -26.10
CA ASN A 222 5.53 -17.05 -26.05
C ASN A 222 4.96 -17.98 -27.12
N LEU A 223 3.99 -18.81 -26.73
CA LEU A 223 3.30 -19.67 -27.68
C LEU A 223 2.26 -18.86 -28.50
N GLU A 224 2.50 -18.71 -29.79
CA GLU A 224 1.57 -18.08 -30.73
C GLU A 224 0.48 -19.06 -31.14
N TYR A 225 -0.77 -18.68 -30.86
CA TYR A 225 -1.95 -19.50 -31.07
C TYR A 225 -2.93 -18.86 -32.06
N SER A 226 -3.21 -19.57 -33.16
CA SER A 226 -3.98 -19.07 -34.31
C SER A 226 -5.50 -18.97 -34.10
N LYS A 227 -6.07 -19.54 -33.02
CA LYS A 227 -7.53 -19.58 -32.78
C LYS A 227 -7.91 -19.07 -31.39
N PRO A 228 -7.84 -17.76 -31.11
CA PRO A 228 -7.77 -17.16 -29.78
C PRO A 228 -9.02 -17.29 -28.89
N LYS A 229 -10.02 -18.11 -29.23
CA LYS A 229 -11.12 -18.42 -28.30
C LYS A 229 -11.76 -19.77 -28.56
N LYS A 230 -11.50 -20.74 -27.68
CA LYS A 230 -12.21 -22.02 -27.62
C LYS A 230 -12.74 -22.26 -26.21
N ILE A 231 -14.01 -22.65 -26.09
CA ILE A 231 -14.62 -23.03 -24.81
C ILE A 231 -14.83 -24.53 -24.82
N ILE A 232 -14.17 -25.23 -23.89
CA ILE A 232 -14.33 -26.66 -23.67
C ILE A 232 -15.11 -26.82 -22.38
N ARG A 233 -16.31 -27.39 -22.50
CA ARG A 233 -17.22 -27.60 -21.37
C ARG A 233 -17.02 -29.01 -20.83
N GLY A 234 -16.30 -29.14 -19.72
CA GLY A 234 -16.26 -30.36 -18.92
C GLY A 234 -17.42 -30.41 -17.92
N ASN A 235 -17.52 -31.51 -17.15
CA ASN A 235 -18.58 -31.68 -16.15
C ASN A 235 -18.47 -30.67 -14.99
N LEU A 236 -17.25 -30.46 -14.46
CA LEU A 236 -16.99 -29.59 -13.30
C LEU A 236 -16.34 -28.25 -13.66
N PHE A 237 -15.62 -28.19 -14.78
CA PHE A 237 -14.85 -27.02 -15.18
C PHE A 237 -15.15 -26.66 -16.65
N SER A 238 -15.07 -25.38 -16.96
CA SER A 238 -14.96 -24.89 -18.34
C SER A 238 -13.58 -24.31 -18.58
N PHE A 239 -12.95 -24.73 -19.66
CA PHE A 239 -11.66 -24.21 -20.11
C PHE A 239 -11.93 -23.22 -21.22
N ILE A 240 -11.48 -22.00 -21.03
CA ILE A 240 -11.57 -20.90 -21.98
C ILE A 240 -10.15 -20.59 -22.40
N THR A 241 -9.85 -20.76 -23.69
CA THR A 241 -8.53 -20.42 -24.21
C THR A 241 -8.54 -19.05 -24.85
N TYR A 242 -7.46 -18.28 -24.71
CA TYR A 242 -7.29 -17.02 -25.43
C TYR A 242 -5.84 -16.55 -25.54
N LYS A 243 -5.60 -15.51 -26.35
CA LYS A 243 -4.29 -14.85 -26.47
C LYS A 243 -4.14 -13.75 -25.43
N SER A 244 -3.11 -13.81 -24.60
CA SER A 244 -2.82 -12.79 -23.58
C SER A 244 -2.27 -11.50 -24.18
N ARG A 245 -2.08 -10.48 -23.32
CA ARG A 245 -1.31 -9.27 -23.66
C ARG A 245 0.19 -9.56 -23.93
N LEU A 246 0.72 -10.70 -23.48
CA LEU A 246 2.06 -11.17 -23.84
C LEU A 246 2.06 -11.92 -25.18
N ASN A 247 0.97 -11.87 -25.94
CA ASN A 247 0.83 -12.59 -27.20
C ASN A 247 0.87 -14.13 -27.06
N THR A 248 0.73 -14.67 -25.83
CA THR A 248 0.81 -16.12 -25.58
C THR A 248 -0.52 -16.81 -25.30
N LEU A 249 -0.60 -18.13 -25.51
CA LEU A 249 -1.74 -18.98 -25.16
C LEU A 249 -2.02 -18.94 -23.65
N VAL A 250 -3.29 -18.75 -23.33
CA VAL A 250 -3.82 -18.72 -21.98
C VAL A 250 -4.89 -19.77 -21.81
N PHE A 251 -4.85 -20.51 -20.70
CA PHE A 251 -5.99 -21.28 -20.21
C PHE A 251 -6.62 -20.59 -19.01
N GLU A 252 -7.81 -20.05 -19.22
CA GLU A 252 -8.69 -19.66 -18.14
C GLU A 252 -9.62 -20.82 -17.80
N ILE A 253 -9.49 -21.32 -16.58
CA ILE A 253 -10.26 -22.43 -16.06
C ILE A 253 -11.28 -21.85 -15.11
N GLN A 254 -12.55 -22.04 -15.41
CA GLN A 254 -13.64 -21.64 -14.54
C GLN A 254 -14.29 -22.88 -13.96
N ARG A 255 -14.40 -22.94 -12.64
CA ARG A 255 -15.18 -23.97 -11.95
C ARG A 255 -16.65 -23.64 -12.12
N LYS A 256 -17.45 -24.62 -12.52
CA LYS A 256 -18.91 -24.47 -12.56
C LYS A 256 -19.42 -24.37 -11.13
N ILE A 257 -20.13 -23.29 -10.83
CA ILE A 257 -20.78 -23.06 -9.53
C ILE A 257 -22.27 -22.94 -9.81
N SER A 258 -23.05 -23.84 -9.23
CA SER A 258 -24.51 -23.83 -9.35
C SER A 258 -25.12 -23.00 -8.22
N LYS A 259 -26.37 -22.56 -8.38
CA LYS A 259 -27.11 -21.89 -7.31
C LYS A 259 -27.82 -22.93 -6.45
N LYS A 260 -27.80 -22.75 -5.12
CA LYS A 260 -28.66 -23.47 -4.18
C LYS A 260 -29.39 -22.46 -3.32
N TYR A 261 -30.71 -22.61 -3.27
CA TYR A 261 -31.56 -21.74 -2.47
C TYR A 261 -31.60 -22.29 -1.05
N ILE A 262 -31.36 -21.39 -0.10
CA ILE A 262 -31.57 -21.71 1.32
C ILE A 262 -33.03 -21.52 1.67
N ARG A 263 -33.53 -22.43 2.51
CA ARG A 263 -34.89 -22.37 3.03
C ARG A 263 -34.98 -21.39 4.19
N ASN A 264 -33.94 -21.35 5.03
CA ASN A 264 -33.91 -20.52 6.20
C ASN A 264 -32.47 -20.14 6.57
N CYS A 265 -32.30 -18.94 7.12
CA CYS A 265 -31.08 -18.53 7.78
C CYS A 265 -31.43 -17.72 9.02
N VAL A 266 -30.94 -18.17 10.17
CA VAL A 266 -31.17 -17.53 11.46
C VAL A 266 -29.86 -17.34 12.20
N CYS A 267 -29.84 -16.36 13.11
CA CYS A 267 -28.74 -16.20 14.03
C CYS A 267 -29.24 -16.51 15.45
N GLU A 268 -28.68 -17.56 16.05
CA GLU A 268 -29.05 -18.03 17.39
C GLU A 268 -27.78 -18.40 18.15
N ASN A 269 -27.71 -18.06 19.45
CA ASN A 269 -26.59 -18.44 20.34
C ASN A 269 -25.19 -18.19 19.76
N ASN A 270 -24.94 -16.99 19.23
CA ASN A 270 -23.68 -16.61 18.56
C ASN A 270 -23.32 -17.47 17.33
N SER A 271 -24.27 -18.18 16.73
CA SER A 271 -24.06 -18.97 15.52
C SER A 271 -24.95 -18.48 14.38
N ILE A 272 -24.44 -18.55 13.16
CA ILE A 272 -25.28 -18.49 11.95
C ILE A 272 -25.69 -19.92 11.63
N ILE A 273 -27.00 -20.15 11.56
CA ILE A 273 -27.57 -21.42 11.15
C ILE A 273 -28.14 -21.25 9.75
N ILE A 274 -27.67 -22.07 8.82
CA ILE A 274 -28.12 -22.09 7.42
C ILE A 274 -28.77 -23.45 7.15
N GLN A 275 -29.98 -23.42 6.60
CA GLN A 275 -30.74 -24.62 6.23
C GLN A 275 -31.03 -24.62 4.73
N SER A 276 -30.78 -25.75 4.07
CA SER A 276 -31.14 -25.97 2.67
C SER A 276 -31.98 -27.23 2.48
N ASP A 277 -32.57 -27.39 1.30
CA ASP A 277 -33.38 -28.57 0.97
C ASP A 277 -32.53 -29.83 0.75
N ASP A 278 -31.27 -29.66 0.35
CA ASP A 278 -30.34 -30.75 0.08
C ASP A 278 -29.28 -30.88 1.18
N SER A 279 -28.75 -32.10 1.31
CA SER A 279 -27.57 -32.34 2.13
C SER A 279 -26.28 -31.92 1.41
N PHE A 280 -25.33 -31.41 2.18
CA PHE A 280 -24.01 -31.00 1.72
C PHE A 280 -22.95 -31.48 2.71
N ASP A 281 -21.68 -31.38 2.33
CA ASP A 281 -20.55 -31.82 3.17
C ASP A 281 -20.00 -30.66 4.02
N PHE A 282 -19.95 -29.45 3.44
CA PHE A 282 -19.43 -28.27 4.11
C PHE A 282 -20.12 -26.97 3.70
N LEU A 283 -20.15 -26.02 4.64
CA LEU A 283 -20.20 -24.58 4.36
C LEU A 283 -18.77 -24.07 4.17
N GLU A 284 -18.52 -23.44 3.03
CA GLU A 284 -17.27 -22.77 2.70
C GLU A 284 -17.43 -21.25 2.86
N LEU A 285 -16.61 -20.68 3.71
CA LEU A 285 -16.49 -19.24 3.96
C LEU A 285 -15.29 -18.72 3.19
N VAL A 286 -15.53 -18.06 2.08
CA VAL A 286 -14.48 -17.52 1.22
C VAL A 286 -14.20 -16.08 1.61
N GLN A 287 -13.14 -15.84 2.38
CA GLN A 287 -12.77 -14.47 2.77
C GLN A 287 -12.39 -13.66 1.54
N CYS A 288 -12.94 -12.46 1.42
CA CYS A 288 -12.60 -11.52 0.38
C CYS A 288 -12.21 -10.12 0.88
N GLU A 289 -11.29 -9.48 0.18
CA GLU A 289 -10.80 -8.13 0.47
C GLU A 289 -10.88 -7.27 -0.79
N ASN A 290 -11.27 -6.00 -0.66
CA ASN A 290 -11.22 -5.07 -1.78
C ASN A 290 -10.00 -4.15 -1.65
N ILE A 291 -9.00 -4.31 -2.51
CA ILE A 291 -7.82 -3.43 -2.55
C ILE A 291 -7.79 -2.76 -3.93
N ASN A 292 -7.89 -1.42 -3.96
CA ASN A 292 -7.88 -0.62 -5.19
C ASN A 292 -8.94 -1.02 -6.23
N GLY A 293 -10.17 -1.34 -5.77
CA GLY A 293 -11.28 -1.72 -6.66
C GLY A 293 -11.20 -3.16 -7.18
N HIS A 294 -10.27 -3.97 -6.68
CA HIS A 294 -10.16 -5.40 -7.00
C HIS A 294 -10.49 -6.24 -5.77
N THR A 295 -11.32 -7.27 -5.95
CA THR A 295 -11.63 -8.27 -4.92
C THR A 295 -10.58 -9.38 -4.91
N TYR A 296 -9.94 -9.56 -3.77
CA TYR A 296 -8.99 -10.63 -3.45
C TYR A 296 -9.72 -11.70 -2.65
N PHE A 297 -9.32 -12.95 -2.81
CA PHE A 297 -9.82 -14.06 -2.01
C PHE A 297 -8.64 -14.65 -1.26
N ASN A 298 -8.71 -14.71 0.07
CA ASN A 298 -7.55 -14.96 0.91
C ASN A 298 -7.54 -16.37 1.51
N THR A 299 -8.67 -16.83 2.04
CA THR A 299 -8.74 -18.11 2.75
C THR A 299 -10.15 -18.66 2.68
N VAL A 300 -10.26 -19.98 2.46
CA VAL A 300 -11.50 -20.72 2.62
C VAL A 300 -11.51 -21.45 3.95
N LYS A 301 -12.39 -21.02 4.85
CA LYS A 301 -12.73 -21.79 6.05
C LYS A 301 -13.87 -22.76 5.73
N ARG A 302 -13.78 -23.99 6.23
CA ARG A 302 -14.81 -25.02 6.05
C ARG A 302 -15.43 -25.42 7.36
N ILE A 303 -16.76 -25.47 7.37
CA ILE A 303 -17.56 -25.87 8.52
C ILE A 303 -18.37 -27.08 8.09
N HIS A 304 -18.24 -28.18 8.82
CA HIS A 304 -18.99 -29.40 8.54
C HIS A 304 -20.49 -29.17 8.73
N SER A 305 -21.27 -29.67 7.78
CA SER A 305 -22.73 -29.69 7.90
C SER A 305 -23.23 -30.93 8.63
N ASP A 306 -24.37 -30.76 9.28
CA ASP A 306 -25.21 -31.83 9.80
C ASP A 306 -26.42 -32.00 8.88
N GLY A 307 -26.28 -32.91 7.92
CA GLY A 307 -27.28 -33.18 6.89
C GLY A 307 -27.59 -31.95 6.04
N ASN A 308 -28.78 -31.40 6.26
CA ASN A 308 -29.34 -30.26 5.51
C ASN A 308 -29.10 -28.91 6.20
N SER A 309 -28.36 -28.91 7.29
CA SER A 309 -28.12 -27.73 8.10
C SER A 309 -26.64 -27.57 8.42
N VAL A 310 -26.23 -26.33 8.66
CA VAL A 310 -24.89 -26.01 9.16
C VAL A 310 -25.02 -24.89 10.17
N SER A 311 -24.29 -25.03 11.27
CA SER A 311 -24.16 -24.01 12.31
C SER A 311 -22.71 -23.54 12.32
N ALA A 312 -22.50 -22.25 12.09
CA ALA A 312 -21.20 -21.61 12.12
C ALA A 312 -21.13 -20.67 13.33
N ASP A 313 -20.37 -21.04 14.36
CA ASP A 313 -20.21 -20.19 15.55
C ASP A 313 -19.37 -18.96 15.22
N ILE A 314 -19.64 -17.82 15.85
CA ILE A 314 -18.96 -16.57 15.51
C ILE A 314 -17.48 -16.56 15.93
N SER A 315 -17.11 -17.33 16.95
CA SER A 315 -15.71 -17.57 17.29
C SER A 315 -14.95 -18.27 16.15
N GLU A 316 -15.64 -18.89 15.20
CA GLU A 316 -15.02 -19.45 14.01
C GLU A 316 -14.43 -18.39 13.08
N PHE A 317 -14.84 -17.14 13.21
CA PHE A 317 -14.31 -16.03 12.42
C PHE A 317 -13.20 -15.25 13.16
N SER A 318 -12.71 -15.77 14.30
CA SER A 318 -11.88 -15.09 15.33
C SER A 318 -10.53 -14.48 14.93
N ASP A 319 -10.13 -14.55 13.66
CA ASP A 319 -9.00 -13.76 13.16
C ASP A 319 -9.32 -12.25 13.05
N VAL A 320 -10.52 -11.80 13.45
CA VAL A 320 -10.98 -10.40 13.47
C VAL A 320 -10.13 -9.43 14.31
N LYS A 321 -9.06 -9.90 14.97
CA LYS A 321 -8.24 -9.07 15.87
C LYS A 321 -7.43 -7.99 15.15
N ASN A 322 -7.21 -8.11 13.84
CA ASN A 322 -6.28 -7.25 13.11
C ASN A 322 -6.94 -6.27 12.11
N PHE A 323 -8.24 -6.43 11.79
CA PHE A 323 -8.93 -5.56 10.83
C PHE A 323 -10.32 -5.16 11.29
N HIS A 324 -10.72 -3.94 10.92
CA HIS A 324 -12.06 -3.38 11.22
C HIS A 324 -13.23 -4.17 10.62
N GLU A 325 -13.03 -4.83 9.48
CA GLU A 325 -14.11 -5.43 8.69
C GLU A 325 -13.60 -6.62 7.87
N TYR A 326 -14.31 -7.73 7.94
CA TYR A 326 -14.10 -8.94 7.13
C TYR A 326 -15.32 -9.20 6.28
N ARG A 327 -15.09 -9.60 5.04
CA ARG A 327 -16.14 -10.01 4.10
C ARG A 327 -15.92 -11.46 3.71
N TYR A 328 -16.99 -12.22 3.71
CA TYR A 328 -17.00 -13.61 3.30
C TYR A 328 -18.10 -13.85 2.26
N ILE A 329 -17.77 -14.56 1.19
CA ILE A 329 -18.76 -15.16 0.31
C ILE A 329 -19.07 -16.56 0.83
N LEU A 330 -20.35 -16.89 0.93
CA LEU A 330 -20.81 -18.16 1.45
C LEU A 330 -21.11 -19.14 0.31
N ARG A 331 -20.57 -20.35 0.41
CA ARG A 331 -20.79 -21.44 -0.55
C ARG A 331 -21.07 -22.75 0.15
N LEU A 332 -21.79 -23.65 -0.49
CA LEU A 332 -21.91 -25.05 -0.07
C LEU A 332 -21.02 -25.93 -0.93
N SER A 333 -20.47 -26.99 -0.37
CA SER A 333 -19.74 -27.99 -1.13
C SER A 333 -20.26 -29.41 -0.87
N LYS A 334 -20.27 -30.23 -1.94
CA LYS A 334 -20.61 -31.65 -1.91
C LYS A 334 -19.68 -32.40 -2.84
N GLY A 335 -18.75 -33.16 -2.28
CA GLY A 335 -17.62 -33.75 -2.99
C GLY A 335 -16.83 -32.70 -3.77
N ARG A 336 -16.83 -32.79 -5.11
CA ARG A 336 -16.14 -31.84 -6.00
C ARG A 336 -17.04 -30.70 -6.50
N TYR A 337 -18.31 -30.65 -6.12
CA TYR A 337 -19.25 -29.62 -6.55
C TYR A 337 -19.31 -28.45 -5.57
N LEU A 338 -19.43 -27.23 -6.09
CA LEU A 338 -19.66 -26.01 -5.31
C LEU A 338 -20.98 -25.37 -5.71
N TYR A 339 -21.62 -24.76 -4.71
CA TYR A 339 -22.87 -24.06 -4.87
C TYR A 339 -22.80 -22.68 -4.21
N ASN A 340 -23.22 -21.64 -4.91
CA ASN A 340 -23.49 -20.36 -4.25
C ASN A 340 -24.78 -20.50 -3.45
N ILE A 341 -24.74 -20.00 -2.22
CA ILE A 341 -25.93 -19.84 -1.41
C ILE A 341 -26.70 -18.64 -1.96
N CYS A 342 -27.98 -18.83 -2.25
CA CYS A 342 -28.87 -17.79 -2.76
C CYS A 342 -30.18 -17.82 -1.97
N SER A 343 -30.95 -16.74 -2.04
CA SER A 343 -32.31 -16.67 -1.53
C SER A 343 -33.28 -16.20 -2.61
N GLU A 344 -34.53 -16.67 -2.52
CA GLU A 344 -35.58 -16.26 -3.48
C GLU A 344 -35.91 -14.77 -3.33
N GLU A 345 -36.03 -14.31 -2.08
CA GLU A 345 -36.18 -12.91 -1.72
C GLU A 345 -34.89 -12.34 -1.15
N LYS A 346 -34.64 -11.06 -1.43
CA LYS A 346 -33.50 -10.35 -0.86
C LYS A 346 -33.74 -10.10 0.63
N PHE A 347 -32.78 -10.48 1.47
CA PHE A 347 -32.82 -10.18 2.90
C PHE A 347 -31.46 -9.71 3.43
N ILE A 348 -31.52 -8.99 4.55
CA ILE A 348 -30.35 -8.58 5.32
C ILE A 348 -30.61 -8.95 6.79
N LEU A 349 -29.82 -9.89 7.30
CA LEU A 349 -29.81 -10.28 8.70
C LEU A 349 -28.67 -9.54 9.41
N LYS A 350 -28.99 -8.72 10.42
CA LYS A 350 -27.99 -8.04 11.25
C LYS A 350 -28.09 -8.52 12.68
N GLN A 351 -26.97 -8.90 13.26
CA GLN A 351 -26.88 -9.29 14.66
C GLN A 351 -25.67 -8.64 15.30
N ARG A 352 -25.88 -8.08 16.49
CA ARG A 352 -24.82 -7.49 17.30
C ARG A 352 -24.49 -8.40 18.47
N PHE A 353 -23.20 -8.60 18.68
CA PHE A 353 -22.58 -9.25 19.83
C PHE A 353 -21.74 -8.20 20.55
N GLU A 354 -21.25 -8.50 21.77
CA GLU A 354 -20.54 -7.52 22.61
C GLU A 354 -19.50 -6.70 21.82
N ASN A 355 -18.68 -7.37 21.00
CA ASN A 355 -17.52 -6.76 20.32
C ASN A 355 -17.59 -6.89 18.80
N THR A 356 -18.70 -7.38 18.26
CA THR A 356 -18.77 -7.75 16.86
C THR A 356 -20.15 -7.47 16.32
N GLU A 357 -20.22 -6.83 15.16
CA GLU A 357 -21.43 -6.72 14.37
C GLU A 357 -21.33 -7.67 13.17
N LEU A 358 -22.39 -8.44 12.97
CA LEU A 358 -22.52 -9.37 11.88
C LEU A 358 -23.65 -8.89 10.96
N SER A 359 -23.42 -8.91 9.65
CA SER A 359 -24.44 -8.62 8.65
C SER A 359 -24.35 -9.64 7.52
N LEU A 360 -25.35 -10.50 7.39
CA LEU A 360 -25.51 -11.42 6.26
C LEU A 360 -26.52 -10.83 5.27
N GLU A 361 -26.08 -10.54 4.06
CA GLU A 361 -26.92 -10.18 2.94
C GLU A 361 -27.04 -11.36 1.99
N SER A 362 -28.25 -11.66 1.52
CA SER A 362 -28.49 -12.71 0.54
C SER A 362 -29.56 -12.30 -0.46
N ASP A 363 -29.36 -12.68 -1.71
CA ASP A 363 -30.32 -12.51 -2.80
C ASP A 363 -30.19 -13.65 -3.84
N ALA A 364 -30.79 -13.47 -5.01
CA ALA A 364 -30.79 -14.45 -6.08
C ALA A 364 -29.38 -14.70 -6.66
N ASP A 365 -28.41 -13.82 -6.45
CA ASP A 365 -27.06 -13.91 -7.02
C ASP A 365 -26.00 -14.43 -6.05
N GLY A 366 -26.26 -14.32 -4.75
CA GLY A 366 -25.42 -14.95 -3.74
C GLY A 366 -25.71 -14.48 -2.32
N SER A 367 -24.94 -15.03 -1.38
CA SER A 367 -24.91 -14.56 0.01
C SER A 367 -23.52 -14.07 0.40
N MET A 368 -23.49 -12.94 1.10
CA MET A 368 -22.29 -12.29 1.61
C MET A 368 -22.44 -12.01 3.10
N LEU A 369 -21.44 -12.43 3.86
CA LEU A 369 -21.34 -12.19 5.29
C LEU A 369 -20.30 -11.11 5.56
N LEU A 370 -20.72 -10.06 6.26
CA LEU A 370 -19.89 -9.00 6.79
C LEU A 370 -19.72 -9.21 8.29
N ILE A 371 -18.47 -9.17 8.76
CA ILE A 371 -18.15 -9.22 10.19
C ILE A 371 -17.30 -8.01 10.52
N LYS A 372 -17.78 -7.19 11.45
CA LYS A 372 -17.15 -5.94 11.83
C LYS A 372 -16.77 -5.98 13.31
N SER A 373 -15.52 -5.71 13.61
CA SER A 373 -15.11 -5.51 15.00
C SER A 373 -15.69 -4.20 15.52
N LEU A 374 -16.31 -4.25 16.69
CA LEU A 374 -16.78 -3.08 17.41
C LEU A 374 -15.69 -2.68 18.40
N PRO A 375 -15.24 -1.41 18.36
CA PRO A 375 -14.28 -0.92 19.32
C PRO A 375 -14.72 -1.15 20.77
N GLN A 376 -13.82 -1.70 21.58
CA GLN A 376 -13.99 -1.82 23.03
C GLN A 376 -12.92 -1.04 23.78
N ASN A 377 -13.31 -0.42 24.89
CA ASN A 377 -12.39 0.28 25.81
C ASN A 377 -11.46 1.28 25.10
N THR A 378 -12.00 1.98 24.09
CA THR A 378 -11.26 3.03 23.39
C THR A 378 -11.05 4.21 24.31
N VAL A 379 -9.92 4.90 24.11
CA VAL A 379 -9.63 6.13 24.84
C VAL A 379 -10.34 7.29 24.13
N PRO A 380 -11.27 8.00 24.79
CA PRO A 380 -11.94 9.15 24.22
C PRO A 380 -10.95 10.32 24.11
N VAL A 381 -10.84 10.90 22.92
CA VAL A 381 -9.90 11.98 22.62
C VAL A 381 -10.63 13.17 22.02
N ALA A 382 -10.23 14.36 22.45
CA ALA A 382 -10.61 15.63 21.85
C ALA A 382 -9.46 16.19 21.01
N VAL A 383 -9.79 16.85 19.91
CA VAL A 383 -8.80 17.53 19.04
C VAL A 383 -9.15 19.01 18.91
N PHE A 384 -8.20 19.86 19.27
CA PHE A 384 -8.18 21.29 18.95
C PHE A 384 -7.04 21.54 17.98
N GLY A 385 -7.33 21.52 16.67
CA GLY A 385 -6.24 21.67 15.71
C GLY A 385 -6.61 21.53 14.25
N SER A 386 -5.59 21.23 13.46
CA SER A 386 -5.63 21.21 12.01
C SER A 386 -5.71 19.80 11.43
N CYS A 387 -5.61 19.69 10.11
CA CYS A 387 -5.51 18.42 9.40
C CYS A 387 -4.27 17.61 9.82
N MET A 388 -3.20 18.22 10.30
CA MET A 388 -2.01 17.49 10.78
C MET A 388 -2.32 16.62 12.00
N THR A 389 -3.10 17.15 12.94
CA THR A 389 -3.52 16.42 14.14
C THR A 389 -4.72 15.52 13.85
N ARG A 390 -5.74 16.05 13.16
CA ARG A 390 -7.02 15.34 12.95
C ARG A 390 -6.90 14.17 11.98
N SER A 391 -6.10 14.29 10.93
CA SER A 391 -6.02 13.25 9.89
C SER A 391 -5.34 11.97 10.37
N ALA A 392 -4.61 12.00 11.49
CA ALA A 392 -4.15 10.79 12.16
C ALA A 392 -5.32 9.90 12.63
N PHE A 393 -6.50 10.47 12.88
CA PHE A 393 -7.73 9.74 13.24
C PHE A 393 -8.68 9.59 12.04
N ASN A 394 -8.14 9.16 10.90
CA ASN A 394 -8.90 8.94 9.68
C ASN A 394 -8.78 7.47 9.21
N SER A 395 -9.93 6.83 8.97
CA SER A 395 -9.98 5.40 8.60
C SER A 395 -9.63 5.11 7.13
N LYS A 396 -9.25 6.11 6.32
CA LYS A 396 -8.79 5.85 4.94
C LYS A 396 -7.43 5.12 4.94
N PRO A 397 -7.14 4.23 3.96
CA PRO A 397 -5.89 3.46 3.87
C PRO A 397 -4.58 4.26 3.97
N PHE A 398 -4.59 5.51 3.49
CA PHE A 398 -3.42 6.39 3.53
C PHE A 398 -3.03 6.81 4.97
N PHE A 399 -4.00 6.89 5.87
CA PHE A 399 -3.83 7.36 7.26
C PHE A 399 -3.73 6.15 8.21
N ASN A 400 -4.69 6.00 9.13
CA ASN A 400 -4.73 4.92 10.10
C ASN A 400 -6.10 4.22 10.08
N PRO A 401 -6.34 3.25 9.18
CA PRO A 401 -7.61 2.53 9.08
C PRO A 401 -8.15 2.04 10.41
N ASP A 402 -7.24 1.53 11.26
CA ASP A 402 -7.58 0.82 12.47
C ASP A 402 -7.55 1.66 13.76
N TYR A 403 -7.44 2.99 13.67
CA TYR A 403 -7.30 3.84 14.86
C TYR A 403 -8.47 3.67 15.86
N LYS A 404 -9.67 3.34 15.37
CA LYS A 404 -10.85 3.21 16.23
C LYS A 404 -10.76 2.01 17.16
N ASN A 405 -9.82 1.09 16.97
CA ASN A 405 -9.54 0.02 17.94
C ASN A 405 -8.89 0.56 19.23
N LEU A 406 -8.30 1.76 19.18
CA LEU A 406 -7.56 2.36 20.28
C LEU A 406 -8.22 3.64 20.80
N PHE A 407 -8.78 4.46 19.90
CA PHE A 407 -9.26 5.80 20.21
C PHE A 407 -10.65 6.09 19.66
N SER A 408 -11.43 6.88 20.40
CA SER A 408 -12.68 7.47 19.93
C SER A 408 -12.54 8.99 19.89
N VAL A 409 -12.64 9.61 18.72
CA VAL A 409 -12.63 11.08 18.63
C VAL A 409 -14.02 11.59 19.02
N VAL A 410 -14.19 11.93 20.29
CA VAL A 410 -15.47 12.38 20.88
C VAL A 410 -15.72 13.87 20.63
N TYR A 411 -14.67 14.63 20.37
CA TYR A 411 -14.76 16.05 20.05
C TYR A 411 -13.68 16.48 19.05
N SER A 412 -14.03 17.37 18.11
CA SER A 412 -13.07 17.98 17.19
C SER A 412 -13.46 19.41 16.83
N ALA A 413 -12.58 20.36 17.16
CA ALA A 413 -12.59 21.71 16.62
C ALA A 413 -11.62 21.75 15.43
N VAL A 414 -12.14 22.10 14.25
CA VAL A 414 -11.39 22.10 13.00
C VAL A 414 -10.86 23.50 12.75
N TRP A 415 -9.54 23.63 12.58
CA TRP A 415 -8.88 24.90 12.32
C TRP A 415 -9.24 26.00 13.34
N PRO A 416 -9.16 25.70 14.66
CA PRO A 416 -9.49 26.70 15.65
C PRO A 416 -8.36 27.72 15.81
N SER A 417 -8.73 28.96 16.14
CA SER A 417 -7.82 30.01 16.60
C SER A 417 -8.06 30.25 18.09
N LEU A 418 -7.00 30.46 18.87
CA LEU A 418 -7.14 30.78 20.30
C LEU A 418 -7.97 32.04 20.53
N PHE A 419 -7.73 33.07 19.73
CA PHE A 419 -8.51 34.31 19.76
C PHE A 419 -9.99 34.06 19.53
N SER A 420 -10.30 33.25 18.52
CA SER A 420 -11.68 32.94 18.18
C SER A 420 -12.37 32.14 19.27
N ALA A 421 -11.71 31.10 19.78
CA ALA A 421 -12.27 30.23 20.83
C ALA A 421 -12.60 31.00 22.13
N LEU A 422 -11.84 32.05 22.43
CA LEU A 422 -12.01 32.90 23.62
C LEU A 422 -12.87 34.16 23.38
N SER A 423 -13.32 34.39 22.14
CA SER A 423 -14.18 35.53 21.82
C SER A 423 -15.59 35.31 22.35
N ASN A 424 -16.33 36.41 22.54
CA ASN A 424 -17.77 36.33 22.73
C ASN A 424 -18.46 35.81 21.44
N PRO A 425 -19.67 35.22 21.57
CA PRO A 425 -20.47 34.79 20.42
C PRO A 425 -20.68 35.90 19.39
N VAL A 426 -20.59 35.53 18.12
CA VAL A 426 -20.90 36.41 17.00
C VAL A 426 -22.29 36.06 16.47
N PRO A 427 -23.16 37.03 16.16
CA PRO A 427 -24.45 36.75 15.54
C PRO A 427 -24.29 35.95 14.24
N LEU A 428 -24.94 34.79 14.16
CA LEU A 428 -25.01 33.99 12.95
C LEU A 428 -26.27 34.35 12.16
N ASN A 429 -26.08 34.77 10.92
CA ASN A 429 -27.16 34.84 9.94
C ASN A 429 -27.14 33.55 9.11
N GLU A 430 -28.00 32.58 9.44
CA GLU A 430 -28.05 31.28 8.74
C GLU A 430 -28.36 31.45 7.23
N ASP A 431 -28.97 32.57 6.84
CA ASP A 431 -29.26 32.86 5.45
C ASP A 431 -28.02 33.02 4.57
N ASP A 432 -26.88 33.43 5.15
CA ASP A 432 -25.60 33.54 4.46
C ASP A 432 -24.96 32.14 4.20
N TYR A 433 -25.59 31.07 4.69
CA TYR A 433 -25.09 29.69 4.59
C TYR A 433 -26.08 28.72 3.93
N LYS A 434 -27.15 29.22 3.28
CA LYS A 434 -28.19 28.38 2.65
C LYS A 434 -27.68 27.34 1.64
N ASN A 435 -26.52 27.59 1.04
CA ASN A 435 -25.91 26.71 0.02
C ASN A 435 -24.86 25.75 0.59
N TYR A 436 -24.65 25.70 1.92
CA TYR A 436 -23.67 24.82 2.54
C TYR A 436 -24.22 23.40 2.71
N ASP A 437 -23.32 22.41 2.71
CA ASP A 437 -23.69 21.02 2.99
C ASP A 437 -24.22 20.90 4.43
N GLU A 438 -25.29 20.14 4.64
CA GLU A 438 -25.88 19.91 5.97
C GLU A 438 -24.85 19.38 6.98
N ARG A 439 -23.80 18.70 6.52
CA ARG A 439 -22.71 18.17 7.34
C ARG A 439 -21.69 19.24 7.76
N GLU A 440 -21.64 20.39 7.08
CA GLU A 440 -20.72 21.49 7.38
C GLU A 440 -21.32 22.51 8.35
N MET A 441 -22.65 22.68 8.33
CA MET A 441 -23.38 23.65 9.13
C MET A 441 -23.14 23.54 10.66
N PRO A 442 -23.01 22.34 11.27
CA PRO A 442 -22.69 22.24 12.70
C PRO A 442 -21.38 22.93 13.09
N TYR A 443 -20.37 22.91 12.22
CA TYR A 443 -19.10 23.57 12.50
C TYR A 443 -19.22 25.09 12.40
N VAL A 444 -20.02 25.61 11.46
CA VAL A 444 -20.34 27.03 11.35
C VAL A 444 -21.07 27.49 12.62
N LYS A 445 -22.14 26.79 13.03
CA LYS A 445 -22.91 27.14 14.23
C LYS A 445 -22.02 27.22 15.47
N ARG A 446 -21.15 26.23 15.68
CA ARG A 446 -20.18 26.19 16.78
C ARG A 446 -19.20 27.37 16.76
N GLU A 447 -18.68 27.70 15.58
CA GLU A 447 -17.72 28.79 15.41
C GLU A 447 -18.35 30.15 15.76
N TYR A 448 -19.64 30.34 15.49
CA TYR A 448 -20.35 31.58 15.85
C TYR A 448 -20.83 31.59 17.30
N SER A 449 -21.30 30.45 17.82
CA SER A 449 -21.80 30.32 19.20
C SER A 449 -20.71 30.27 20.26
N LYS A 450 -19.45 29.99 19.88
CA LYS A 450 -18.28 29.89 20.78
C LYS A 450 -18.46 28.87 21.90
N THR A 451 -19.17 27.78 21.61
CA THR A 451 -19.48 26.71 22.56
C THR A 451 -18.34 25.71 22.77
N PHE A 452 -17.10 26.08 22.38
CA PHE A 452 -15.94 25.20 22.43
C PHE A 452 -15.69 24.63 23.83
N PHE A 453 -15.51 25.49 24.84
CA PHE A 453 -15.18 25.04 26.19
C PHE A 453 -16.32 24.28 26.87
N SER A 454 -17.58 24.67 26.63
CA SER A 454 -18.74 23.97 27.18
C SER A 454 -18.89 22.57 26.57
N GLU A 455 -18.82 22.46 25.24
CA GLU A 455 -18.90 21.15 24.58
C GLU A 455 -17.70 20.26 24.91
N MET A 456 -16.51 20.85 25.09
CA MET A 456 -15.32 20.10 25.50
C MET A 456 -15.47 19.54 26.92
N LYS A 457 -16.02 20.31 27.85
CA LYS A 457 -16.33 19.87 29.21
C LYS A 457 -17.33 18.71 29.24
N ASP A 458 -18.30 18.72 28.33
CA ASP A 458 -19.35 17.70 28.23
C ASP A 458 -18.96 16.50 27.34
N SER A 459 -17.74 16.46 26.80
CA SER A 459 -17.33 15.48 25.79
C SER A 459 -16.84 14.12 26.32
N ASP A 460 -16.66 13.99 27.63
CA ASP A 460 -16.02 12.83 28.29
C ASP A 460 -14.62 12.49 27.73
N ALA A 461 -13.94 13.45 27.09
CA ALA A 461 -12.60 13.25 26.58
C ALA A 461 -11.59 13.00 27.71
N GLU A 462 -10.72 12.02 27.55
CA GLU A 462 -9.62 11.72 28.48
C GLU A 462 -8.32 12.44 28.11
N TYR A 463 -8.17 12.83 26.84
CA TYR A 463 -7.02 13.55 26.32
C TYR A 463 -7.46 14.68 25.40
N LEU A 464 -6.70 15.77 25.43
CA LEU A 464 -6.83 16.88 24.49
C LEU A 464 -5.56 17.00 23.66
N LEU A 465 -5.67 16.86 22.34
CA LEU A 465 -4.58 17.14 21.40
C LEU A 465 -4.73 18.56 20.86
N VAL A 466 -3.66 19.35 20.97
CA VAL A 466 -3.65 20.78 20.61
C VAL A 466 -2.58 21.05 19.56
N ASP A 467 -2.94 21.81 18.52
CA ASP A 467 -1.97 22.47 17.63
C ASP A 467 -2.37 23.93 17.35
N PHE A 468 -1.38 24.76 17.02
CA PHE A 468 -1.54 26.21 16.78
C PHE A 468 -1.40 26.59 15.30
N TYR A 469 -1.68 25.65 14.40
CA TYR A 469 -1.49 25.85 12.96
C TYR A 469 -2.21 27.10 12.44
N VAL A 470 -3.47 27.32 12.84
CA VAL A 470 -4.26 28.45 12.32
C VAL A 470 -3.71 29.78 12.79
N ASP A 471 -3.38 29.90 14.08
CA ASP A 471 -2.79 31.13 14.60
C ASP A 471 -1.42 31.42 13.99
N ALA A 472 -0.63 30.38 13.72
CA ALA A 472 0.69 30.52 13.10
C ALA A 472 0.62 30.83 11.60
N MET A 473 -0.34 30.27 10.86
CA MET A 473 -0.38 30.34 9.38
C MET A 473 -1.35 31.37 8.81
N HIS A 474 -2.47 31.59 9.50
CA HIS A 474 -3.61 32.33 8.94
C HIS A 474 -4.04 33.51 9.81
N GLY A 475 -4.06 33.33 11.13
CA GLY A 475 -4.66 34.26 12.11
C GLY A 475 -6.19 34.26 12.03
N PRO A 476 -6.91 34.72 13.06
CA PRO A 476 -8.35 34.94 12.99
C PRO A 476 -8.70 36.17 12.14
N ARG A 477 -10.00 36.43 12.00
CA ARG A 477 -10.54 37.70 11.53
C ARG A 477 -11.23 38.45 12.67
N LEU A 478 -11.15 39.78 12.63
CA LEU A 478 -11.69 40.71 13.61
C LEU A 478 -12.90 41.43 13.02
N THR A 479 -14.05 41.37 13.69
CA THR A 479 -15.26 42.11 13.30
C THR A 479 -15.17 43.57 13.74
N ALA A 480 -16.03 44.43 13.19
CA ALA A 480 -16.13 45.84 13.59
C ALA A 480 -16.44 46.02 15.10
N GLU A 481 -17.09 45.04 15.71
CA GLU A 481 -17.41 45.01 17.15
C GLU A 481 -16.26 44.46 18.02
N ASN A 482 -15.06 44.29 17.46
CA ASN A 482 -13.89 43.68 18.10
C ASN A 482 -14.10 42.23 18.57
N LEU A 483 -14.87 41.45 17.81
CA LEU A 483 -15.05 40.01 18.04
C LEU A 483 -14.19 39.21 17.06
N PHE A 484 -13.75 38.02 17.48
CA PHE A 484 -12.93 37.16 16.63
C PHE A 484 -13.74 36.02 16.00
N ILE A 485 -13.46 35.75 14.73
CA ILE A 485 -13.90 34.57 13.99
C ILE A 485 -12.67 33.85 13.44
N GLY A 486 -12.67 32.52 13.53
CA GLY A 486 -11.61 31.65 13.04
C GLY A 486 -11.46 31.75 11.52
N TYR A 487 -10.23 31.54 11.05
CA TYR A 487 -9.97 31.51 9.62
C TYR A 487 -10.35 30.14 9.05
N LYS A 488 -11.42 30.18 8.23
CA LYS A 488 -12.00 29.11 7.39
C LYS A 488 -13.21 28.39 8.01
N SER A 489 -14.35 29.07 8.07
CA SER A 489 -15.64 28.40 8.24
C SER A 489 -16.20 27.85 6.91
N TYR A 490 -15.54 26.80 6.42
CA TYR A 490 -16.08 25.59 5.75
C TYR A 490 -16.73 25.59 4.34
N SER A 491 -16.03 26.02 3.27
CA SER A 491 -15.84 25.22 2.01
C SER A 491 -15.04 26.00 0.94
N ARG A 492 -14.68 25.33 -0.19
CA ARG A 492 -13.65 25.73 -1.19
C ARG A 492 -13.96 26.98 -2.05
N ASN A 493 -15.15 27.54 -1.99
CA ASN A 493 -15.44 28.86 -2.55
C ASN A 493 -15.25 29.87 -1.42
N MET A 494 -14.05 30.47 -1.39
CA MET A 494 -13.53 31.37 -0.37
C MET A 494 -14.58 32.35 0.18
N TYR A 495 -15.06 32.11 1.41
CA TYR A 495 -15.96 32.97 2.18
C TYR A 495 -17.32 33.23 1.51
N HIS A 496 -18.38 33.43 2.30
CA HIS A 496 -19.44 34.29 1.78
C HIS A 496 -18.79 35.67 1.61
N ASP A 497 -18.76 36.23 0.40
CA ASP A 497 -18.06 37.48 0.04
C ASP A 497 -18.12 38.53 1.17
N ARG A 498 -19.29 38.66 1.79
CA ARG A 498 -19.58 39.53 2.92
C ARG A 498 -18.62 39.42 4.11
N LEU A 499 -18.24 38.22 4.57
CA LEU A 499 -17.40 38.09 5.77
C LEU A 499 -15.97 38.57 5.53
N ILE A 500 -15.44 38.49 4.30
CA ILE A 500 -14.13 39.08 3.97
C ILE A 500 -14.21 40.60 4.04
N TYR A 501 -15.30 41.19 3.54
CA TYR A 501 -15.47 42.64 3.48
C TYR A 501 -15.80 43.25 4.84
N ASP A 502 -16.55 42.54 5.68
CA ASP A 502 -17.02 43.04 6.98
C ASP A 502 -16.04 42.74 8.13
N THR A 503 -14.93 42.04 7.87
CA THR A 503 -13.93 41.70 8.89
C THR A 503 -12.49 41.91 8.42
N GLU A 504 -11.66 42.41 9.32
CA GLU A 504 -10.24 42.60 9.06
C GLU A 504 -9.45 41.33 9.41
N ARG A 505 -8.38 41.05 8.66
CA ARG A 505 -7.48 39.96 9.02
C ARG A 505 -6.62 40.40 10.20
N TYR A 506 -6.74 39.69 11.33
CA TYR A 506 -5.89 39.93 12.50
C TYR A 506 -4.76 38.91 12.50
N TYR A 507 -3.59 39.32 12.01
CA TYR A 507 -2.48 38.41 11.76
C TYR A 507 -1.13 39.09 12.01
N LEU A 508 -0.03 38.38 11.74
CA LEU A 508 1.34 38.72 12.13
C LEU A 508 1.82 40.13 11.79
N ASP A 509 1.26 40.75 10.75
CA ASP A 509 1.61 42.12 10.35
C ASP A 509 0.97 43.17 11.28
N THR A 510 0.08 42.76 12.20
CA THR A 510 -0.53 43.61 13.21
C THR A 510 0.42 43.81 14.38
N ASN A 511 0.75 45.08 14.67
CA ASN A 511 1.56 45.45 15.84
C ASN A 511 0.97 44.85 17.12
N GLY A 512 1.78 44.09 17.85
CA GLY A 512 1.38 43.48 19.12
C GLY A 512 0.63 42.14 19.01
N TYR A 513 0.49 41.56 17.81
CA TYR A 513 -0.18 40.26 17.63
C TYR A 513 0.29 39.18 18.61
N PHE A 514 1.62 39.04 18.78
CA PHE A 514 2.18 38.04 19.70
C PHE A 514 1.85 38.29 21.16
N GLU A 515 1.84 39.53 21.61
CA GLU A 515 1.48 39.85 22.99
C GLU A 515 -0.01 39.59 23.24
N SER A 516 -0.87 39.88 22.25
CA SER A 516 -2.28 39.48 22.30
C SER A 516 -2.44 37.96 22.27
N TRP A 517 -1.66 37.26 21.45
CA TRP A 517 -1.70 35.79 21.36
C TRP A 517 -1.26 35.14 22.67
N LYS A 518 -0.22 35.66 23.34
CA LYS A 518 0.21 35.18 24.66
C LYS A 518 -0.91 35.30 25.70
N LYS A 519 -1.60 36.45 25.74
CA LYS A 519 -2.76 36.64 26.64
C LYS A 519 -3.90 35.67 26.32
N ALA A 520 -4.13 35.39 25.04
CA ALA A 520 -5.09 34.37 24.61
C ALA A 520 -4.63 32.97 25.03
N ALA A 521 -3.35 32.64 24.84
CA ALA A 521 -2.76 31.37 25.28
C ALA A 521 -2.87 31.19 26.80
N ASP A 522 -2.55 32.21 27.60
CA ASP A 522 -2.70 32.16 29.05
C ASP A 522 -4.15 31.91 29.46
N SER A 523 -5.10 32.57 28.79
CA SER A 523 -6.53 32.37 29.05
C SER A 523 -7.01 30.98 28.63
N PHE A 524 -6.57 30.52 27.46
CA PHE A 524 -6.84 29.17 27.00
C PHE A 524 -6.29 28.12 27.96
N ILE A 525 -5.05 28.28 28.44
CA ILE A 525 -4.43 27.40 29.45
C ILE A 525 -5.29 27.34 30.70
N ARG A 526 -5.76 28.48 31.23
CA ARG A 526 -6.65 28.48 32.41
C ARG A 526 -7.94 27.69 32.16
N GLU A 527 -8.60 27.92 31.02
CA GLU A 527 -9.88 27.26 30.71
C GLU A 527 -9.70 25.74 30.49
N ILE A 528 -8.69 25.32 29.72
CA ILE A 528 -8.48 23.89 29.43
C ILE A 528 -7.97 23.13 30.66
N THR A 529 -7.19 23.76 31.55
CA THR A 529 -6.68 23.08 32.75
C THR A 529 -7.76 22.91 33.84
N ALA A 530 -8.86 23.66 33.73
CA ALA A 530 -10.07 23.39 34.51
C ALA A 530 -10.84 22.16 34.03
N ILE A 531 -10.58 21.69 32.80
CA ILE A 531 -11.24 20.52 32.19
C ILE A 531 -10.32 19.30 32.22
N PHE A 532 -9.04 19.47 31.85
CA PHE A 532 -8.05 18.41 31.78
C PHE A 532 -6.88 18.67 32.74
N PRO A 533 -6.38 17.65 33.45
CA PRO A 533 -5.09 17.77 34.10
C PRO A 533 -3.99 17.96 33.04
N ALA A 534 -2.95 18.74 33.35
CA ALA A 534 -1.92 19.14 32.37
C ALA A 534 -1.29 17.95 31.61
N HIS A 535 -1.01 16.85 32.30
CA HIS A 535 -0.41 15.65 31.71
C HIS A 535 -1.31 14.89 30.72
N ARG A 536 -2.60 15.24 30.63
CA ARG A 536 -3.55 14.72 29.63
C ARG A 536 -3.72 15.67 28.44
N ILE A 537 -3.05 16.81 28.45
CA ILE A 537 -2.97 17.74 27.33
C ILE A 537 -1.72 17.40 26.52
N VAL A 538 -1.89 17.18 25.23
CA VAL A 538 -0.83 16.80 24.29
C VAL A 538 -0.65 17.91 23.27
N LEU A 539 0.46 18.62 23.35
CA LEU A 539 0.88 19.54 22.30
C LEU A 539 1.45 18.73 21.13
N VAL A 540 0.84 18.87 19.95
CA VAL A 540 1.36 18.31 18.71
C VAL A 540 2.26 19.35 18.06
N THR A 541 3.57 19.10 18.07
CA THR A 541 4.50 19.95 17.30
C THR A 541 4.45 19.49 15.84
N GLY A 542 3.57 20.13 15.07
CA GLY A 542 3.62 20.07 13.62
C GLY A 542 4.67 21.03 13.07
N GLY A 543 4.76 21.13 11.75
CA GLY A 543 5.63 22.08 11.08
C GLY A 543 5.30 22.14 9.59
N MET A 544 6.15 22.82 8.84
CA MET A 544 6.13 22.80 7.39
C MET A 544 7.40 22.18 6.84
N THR A 545 7.23 21.32 5.85
CA THR A 545 8.34 20.78 5.10
C THR A 545 8.54 21.52 3.78
N LYS A 546 9.80 21.75 3.44
CA LYS A 546 10.18 22.34 2.15
C LYS A 546 10.11 21.34 1.01
N ASN A 547 10.07 20.04 1.34
CA ASN A 547 10.21 18.96 0.38
C ASN A 547 8.94 18.11 0.31
N PHE A 548 8.69 17.52 -0.86
CA PHE A 548 7.62 16.57 -1.09
C PHE A 548 8.10 15.39 -1.94
N ILE A 549 7.41 14.27 -1.81
CA ILE A 549 7.59 13.06 -2.62
C ILE A 549 6.67 13.17 -3.84
N ASP A 550 7.23 13.04 -5.04
CA ASP A 550 6.49 13.07 -6.30
C ASP A 550 5.87 11.72 -6.68
N GLU A 551 5.15 11.66 -7.82
CA GLU A 551 4.51 10.43 -8.33
C GLU A 551 5.49 9.29 -8.63
N ASN A 552 6.76 9.61 -8.84
CA ASN A 552 7.84 8.66 -9.12
C ASN A 552 8.69 8.37 -7.87
N TYR A 553 8.23 8.77 -6.68
CA TYR A 553 8.92 8.65 -5.41
C TYR A 553 10.23 9.44 -5.29
N ASN A 554 10.44 10.46 -6.13
CA ASN A 554 11.57 11.37 -5.98
C ASN A 554 11.24 12.48 -4.98
N ILE A 555 12.26 12.93 -4.26
CA ILE A 555 12.16 14.09 -3.37
C ILE A 555 12.39 15.36 -4.19
N SER A 556 11.42 16.26 -4.16
CA SER A 556 11.45 17.57 -4.82
C SER A 556 11.14 18.68 -3.81
N ARG A 557 11.49 19.93 -4.12
CA ARG A 557 11.27 21.08 -3.24
C ARG A 557 10.10 21.94 -3.73
N PHE A 558 9.32 22.47 -2.80
CA PHE A 558 8.19 23.34 -3.15
C PHE A 558 8.60 24.63 -3.87
N SER A 559 9.78 25.17 -3.56
CA SER A 559 10.36 26.35 -4.21
C SER A 559 10.64 26.16 -5.70
N ASP A 560 10.79 24.91 -6.13
CA ASP A 560 11.19 24.58 -7.50
C ASP A 560 9.97 24.46 -8.44
N ILE A 561 8.76 24.38 -7.86
CA ILE A 561 7.51 24.34 -8.61
C ILE A 561 7.06 25.76 -8.92
N ARG A 562 6.92 26.11 -10.21
CA ARG A 562 6.13 27.27 -10.62
C ARG A 562 4.66 26.90 -10.68
N ARG A 563 3.82 27.55 -9.89
CA ARG A 563 2.35 27.51 -10.05
C ARG A 563 1.85 28.88 -10.46
N GLU A 564 0.83 28.95 -11.32
CA GLU A 564 0.29 30.22 -11.85
C GLU A 564 -0.30 31.14 -10.77
N PHE A 565 -0.74 30.60 -9.62
CA PHE A 565 -1.49 31.36 -8.62
C PHE A 565 -0.87 31.39 -7.21
N PHE A 566 0.13 30.56 -6.90
CA PHE A 566 0.80 30.57 -5.59
C PHE A 566 2.08 29.72 -5.58
N THR A 567 3.25 30.33 -5.34
CA THR A 567 4.53 29.63 -5.15
C THR A 567 4.94 29.70 -3.68
N TYR A 568 5.12 28.54 -3.04
CA TYR A 568 5.75 28.48 -1.73
C TYR A 568 7.26 28.73 -1.90
N ASN A 569 7.78 29.77 -1.26
CA ASN A 569 9.23 29.98 -1.19
C ASN A 569 9.76 29.63 0.20
N ASP A 570 11.05 29.30 0.28
CA ASP A 570 11.66 28.82 1.52
C ASP A 570 11.65 29.86 2.63
N THR A 571 11.85 31.14 2.32
CA THR A 571 11.85 32.23 3.31
C THR A 571 10.50 32.32 4.02
N MET A 572 9.40 32.21 3.27
CA MET A 572 8.06 32.19 3.83
C MET A 572 7.85 30.95 4.69
N LEU A 573 8.33 29.78 4.24
CA LEU A 573 8.21 28.54 5.01
C LEU A 573 9.00 28.62 6.33
N ASP A 574 10.23 29.12 6.29
CA ASP A 574 11.10 29.32 7.46
C ASP A 574 10.49 30.31 8.45
N PHE A 575 9.94 31.42 7.95
CA PHE A 575 9.27 32.39 8.80
C PHE A 575 8.08 31.77 9.53
N ARG A 576 7.21 31.07 8.80
CA ARG A 576 6.03 30.40 9.37
C ARG A 576 6.41 29.30 10.36
N GLU A 577 7.44 28.52 10.07
CA GLU A 577 7.98 27.51 10.98
C GLU A 577 8.50 28.14 12.27
N PHE A 578 9.26 29.24 12.16
CA PHE A 578 9.76 29.99 13.32
C PHE A 578 8.63 30.45 14.23
N LEU A 579 7.53 30.97 13.67
CA LEU A 579 6.42 31.51 14.48
C LEU A 579 5.66 30.40 15.17
N TRP A 580 5.46 29.28 14.50
CA TRP A 580 4.83 28.13 15.14
C TRP A 580 5.73 27.56 16.23
N GLY A 581 7.04 27.46 15.99
CA GLY A 581 8.03 27.10 17.00
C GLY A 581 8.01 28.04 18.21
N TYR A 582 7.83 29.35 17.98
CA TYR A 582 7.68 30.34 19.05
C TYR A 582 6.42 30.10 19.88
N MET A 583 5.27 29.88 19.24
CA MET A 583 4.00 29.57 19.91
C MET A 583 4.10 28.28 20.73
N ASN A 584 4.67 27.23 20.15
CA ASN A 584 4.90 25.95 20.84
C ASN A 584 5.80 26.15 22.07
N SER A 585 6.90 26.89 21.92
CA SER A 585 7.85 27.17 23.01
C SER A 585 7.20 27.95 24.16
N TYR A 586 6.35 28.93 23.85
CA TYR A 586 5.60 29.67 24.85
C TYR A 586 4.59 28.77 25.58
N PHE A 587 3.84 27.94 24.85
CA PHE A 587 2.86 27.05 25.46
C PHE A 587 3.51 26.02 26.40
N ILE A 588 4.64 25.45 25.99
CA ILE A 588 5.44 24.53 26.82
C ILE A 588 5.95 25.24 28.08
N SER A 589 6.45 26.48 27.97
CA SER A 589 6.96 27.20 29.14
C SER A 589 5.86 27.62 30.11
N ALA A 590 4.68 27.97 29.59
CA ALA A 590 3.52 28.35 30.39
C ALA A 590 2.80 27.17 31.04
N LEU A 591 2.89 25.96 30.45
CA LEU A 591 2.29 24.73 30.98
C LEU A 591 3.28 23.54 30.87
N PRO A 592 4.26 23.43 31.78
CA PRO A 592 5.40 22.49 31.63
C PRO A 592 5.03 21.01 31.78
N ASP A 593 3.91 20.70 32.44
CA ASP A 593 3.47 19.32 32.70
C ASP A 593 2.69 18.68 31.54
N ILE A 594 2.57 19.36 30.40
CA ILE A 594 1.96 18.77 29.19
C ILE A 594 2.82 17.66 28.60
N LYS A 595 2.18 16.83 27.77
CA LYS A 595 2.87 15.92 26.87
C LYS A 595 3.18 16.61 25.56
N ILE A 596 4.32 16.25 24.98
CA ILE A 596 4.77 16.77 23.69
C ILE A 596 4.84 15.62 22.69
N LEU A 597 3.98 15.66 21.69
CA LEU A 597 4.02 14.77 20.54
C LEU A 597 4.89 15.41 19.46
N ASP A 598 6.20 15.16 19.56
CA ASP A 598 7.17 15.72 18.64
C ASP A 598 7.27 14.93 17.33
N MET A 599 6.62 15.45 16.30
CA MET A 599 6.63 14.87 14.96
C MET A 599 7.74 15.42 14.07
N GLN A 600 8.36 16.56 14.43
CA GLN A 600 9.41 17.18 13.62
C GLN A 600 10.70 16.34 13.63
N LYS A 601 10.96 15.62 14.72
CA LYS A 601 12.14 14.73 14.88
C LYS A 601 12.29 13.66 13.78
N TYR A 602 11.21 13.35 13.05
CA TYR A 602 11.20 12.33 12.00
C TYR A 602 11.48 12.88 10.60
N HIS A 603 11.50 14.20 10.41
CA HIS A 603 11.80 14.86 9.12
C HIS A 603 10.97 14.36 7.93
N TYR A 604 9.67 14.08 8.15
CA TYR A 604 8.76 13.63 7.10
C TYR A 604 8.62 14.65 5.95
N PHE A 605 8.34 14.13 4.77
CA PHE A 605 8.07 14.94 3.58
C PHE A 605 6.58 15.06 3.29
N ALA A 606 6.20 16.08 2.53
CA ALA A 606 4.86 16.18 1.99
C ALA A 606 4.67 15.13 0.90
N ASP A 607 3.43 14.79 0.58
CA ASP A 607 3.15 13.76 -0.43
C ASP A 607 2.28 14.33 -1.56
N LYS A 608 2.74 14.19 -2.81
CA LYS A 608 1.97 14.61 -3.98
C LYS A 608 0.65 13.82 -4.11
N ASN A 609 0.64 12.58 -3.65
CA ASN A 609 -0.51 11.67 -3.66
C ASN A 609 -1.35 11.76 -2.39
N HIS A 610 -1.12 12.76 -1.51
CA HIS A 610 -1.91 12.94 -0.31
C HIS A 610 -3.42 13.05 -0.66
N PRO A 611 -4.34 12.35 0.05
CA PRO A 611 -5.76 12.29 -0.30
C PRO A 611 -6.50 13.63 -0.34
N GLU A 612 -5.92 14.70 0.20
CA GLU A 612 -6.52 16.04 0.19
C GLU A 612 -5.96 16.95 -0.90
N HIS A 613 -4.67 17.28 -0.85
CA HIS A 613 -3.94 18.14 -1.79
C HIS A 613 -2.45 18.21 -1.40
N MET A 614 -1.56 18.47 -2.37
CA MET A 614 -0.12 18.62 -2.13
C MET A 614 0.24 20.03 -1.61
N VAL A 615 0.54 20.12 -0.32
CA VAL A 615 0.95 21.33 0.41
C VAL A 615 1.98 21.01 1.50
N PRO A 616 2.78 22.00 1.97
CA PRO A 616 3.89 21.81 2.92
C PRO A 616 3.57 21.18 4.29
N TYR A 617 2.31 20.96 4.60
CA TYR A 617 1.82 20.42 5.89
C TYR A 617 0.98 19.14 5.70
N HIS A 618 0.94 18.59 4.48
CA HIS A 618 0.27 17.32 4.15
C HIS A 618 1.31 16.24 3.89
N TYR A 619 1.69 15.56 4.97
CA TYR A 619 2.79 14.61 5.01
C TYR A 619 2.46 13.25 4.37
N GLU A 620 3.51 12.50 4.06
CA GLU A 620 3.43 11.11 3.65
C GLU A 620 2.75 10.20 4.69
N THR A 621 2.29 9.02 4.25
CA THR A 621 1.55 8.04 5.09
C THR A 621 2.25 7.72 6.43
N ASN A 622 3.58 7.67 6.43
CA ASN A 622 4.37 7.31 7.62
C ASN A 622 4.28 8.34 8.74
N TYR A 623 4.03 9.62 8.42
CA TYR A 623 3.78 10.65 9.44
C TYR A 623 2.60 10.27 10.33
N TYR A 624 1.47 9.90 9.72
CA TYR A 624 0.24 9.59 10.46
C TYR A 624 0.33 8.30 11.26
N LYS A 625 1.06 7.30 10.75
CA LYS A 625 1.33 6.04 11.46
C LYS A 625 2.21 6.27 12.68
N SER A 626 3.30 7.04 12.52
CA SER A 626 4.17 7.40 13.64
C SER A 626 3.46 8.27 14.66
N PHE A 627 2.64 9.22 14.22
CA PHE A 627 1.80 10.02 15.11
C PHE A 627 0.95 9.12 16.02
N LEU A 628 0.20 8.19 15.42
CA LEU A 628 -0.70 7.33 16.18
C LEU A 628 0.08 6.39 17.10
N GLY A 629 1.23 5.88 16.64
CA GLY A 629 2.12 5.03 17.43
C GLY A 629 2.71 5.75 18.64
N GLU A 630 3.25 6.96 18.47
CA GLU A 630 3.83 7.77 19.55
C GLU A 630 2.75 8.19 20.56
N PHE A 631 1.58 8.63 20.08
CA PHE A 631 0.46 8.96 20.97
C PHE A 631 -0.04 7.72 21.74
N SER A 632 -0.12 6.56 21.09
CA SER A 632 -0.49 5.29 21.76
C SER A 632 0.49 4.91 22.87
N LYS A 633 1.80 5.13 22.67
CA LYS A 633 2.80 4.89 23.72
C LYS A 633 2.56 5.80 24.93
N MET A 634 2.25 7.07 24.72
CA MET A 634 1.96 8.01 25.80
C MET A 634 0.73 7.60 26.61
N VAL A 635 -0.31 7.15 25.93
CA VAL A 635 -1.57 6.72 26.54
C VAL A 635 -1.37 5.42 27.33
N LEU A 636 -0.64 4.46 26.74
CA LEU A 636 -0.31 3.21 27.40
C LEU A 636 0.55 3.45 28.66
N ALA A 637 1.53 4.35 28.58
CA ALA A 637 2.37 4.70 29.72
C ALA A 637 1.54 5.27 30.88
N ASP A 638 0.54 6.11 30.62
CA ASP A 638 -0.34 6.61 31.69
C ASP A 638 -1.17 5.50 32.31
N LYS A 639 -1.80 4.66 31.48
CA LYS A 639 -2.60 3.52 31.95
C LYS A 639 -1.79 2.57 32.82
N LEU A 640 -0.54 2.28 32.44
CA LEU A 640 0.36 1.43 33.22
C LEU A 640 0.78 2.06 34.55
N ASN A 641 0.85 3.39 34.60
CA ASN A 641 1.18 4.16 35.81
C ASN A 641 -0.05 4.49 36.67
N GLY A 642 -1.24 3.97 36.33
CA GLY A 642 -2.49 4.27 37.03
C GLY A 642 -2.90 5.74 36.94
N ARG A 643 -2.46 6.43 35.89
CA ARG A 643 -2.77 7.84 35.62
C ARG A 643 -3.87 7.98 34.61
#